data_AF-A0A7L2U2J8-F1
#
_entry.id   AF-A0A7L2U2J8-F1
#
_cell.length_a   1.000
_cell.length_b   1.000
_cell.length_c   1.000
_cell.angle_alpha   90.00
_cell.angle_beta   90.00
_cell.angle_gamma   90.00
#
_symmetry.space_group_name_H-M   'P 1'
#
loop_
_entity.id
_entity.type
_entity.pdbx_description
1 polymer ?
#
loop_
_entity_poly.entity_id
_entity_poly.type
_entity_poly.pdbx_seq_one_letter_code
_entity_poly.pdbx_strand_id
1 'polypeptide(L)'
;FRYDSFGRLTNVTFPTGQVSSFRSDTDSSVHVQVETSSKDDVTITTNLSASGAFYTLLQDQVRNSYYIGADGSLRLMLANGMEVALQTEPHLLAGTVNPTVGKRNVTLPIDNGLNLVEWRQRKEQARGQVTVFGRRLRVHNRNLLSLDFDRVTRTEKIYDDHRKFTLRILYDQAGRPSLWSPSSRLNGVNVTYSPGGHIAGIQRGTMSERMEYDQSGRITSRIFADGKSWSYTYLEKSMVLLLHSQRQYIFEFDKNDRLSSVTMPNVARQTLETIRSIGYYRNIYRPPEGNASVIQDFTEDEQLLHTLYLGTGRRVIYKYGKLSKLAEMLYDTTKISFTYDEIAGMLKTINLQNEGFTCTIRYRQIGPLIDRQIFRFTEEGMVNARFDYNYDNSFRVTSMQAVINETPLPIDLYRYDDVSGKTEQFGKFGVIYYDINQIITTAVMTHTKHFDAYGRMKEVQYEIFRSLMYWMTVQYDNMGRVVKKELKVGPYANTTRYSYEYDADGQLQTVSINDKPLWRYSYDLNGNLHLLSPGNSARLTPLRYDLRDRITRLGDVQYKMDEDGFLKQRGNDIFEYNSAGLLIKAYNKASGWSVKYRYDGLGRRVSSKTSHGHHLQFFYADLTNPTKVTHLYNHSSSEITSLYYDLQGHLFAMELSSGDEFYIACDNIGTPLAVFSGTGLMIKQILYTAYGEIYMDTNPNFQIIIGYHGGLYDPLTKLIHMGRRDYDVLAGRWTSPDHDMWKHLSSNNIMPFNLYMFKNNNPISNSQDIKCYMTDVNSWLLTFGFQLHNVIPGYPKPDMDAMEPSYELIHTQMKTQEWDNSKSILGVQCEVQKQLKAFVTLERFERIYSSSIAGCQQVKKNKNFASGGSIFGKGVKFAMKDGRVATDIISVANEDGRRIAAILNNAHYLENLHFTIDGVDTHYFIKQGPSEGDLSILGLSGGRRTLENGVNVTVSQINTVLSGRTRRYTDIQLQYGALCLNTRYGTTLDEEKARVLELARQRAVAQAWSREQQRLRDGEEGIRSWTEGEKQQVLNTGRVQGYDGYFVISVEQYPELSDSANNIHFMRQSEMGRR
;
A
#
# COMPACT_ATOMS: atom_id res chain seq x y z
N PHE A 1 14.46 27.70 13.76
CA PHE A 1 14.49 27.16 15.13
C PHE A 1 14.55 28.31 16.12
N ARG A 2 13.92 28.18 17.28
CA ARG A 2 14.05 29.11 18.42
C ARG A 2 14.49 28.34 19.66
N TYR A 3 15.25 29.00 20.51
CA TYR A 3 15.85 28.43 21.71
C TYR A 3 15.55 29.33 22.92
N ASP A 4 15.54 28.74 24.11
CA ASP A 4 15.57 29.50 25.37
C ASP A 4 16.98 30.03 25.67
N SER A 5 17.12 30.73 26.80
CA SER A 5 18.41 31.27 27.29
C SER A 5 19.45 30.18 27.63
N PHE A 6 19.03 28.93 27.81
CA PHE A 6 19.89 27.79 28.10
C PHE A 6 20.26 26.99 26.83
N GLY A 7 19.83 27.45 25.65
CA GLY A 7 20.08 26.78 24.38
C GLY A 7 19.19 25.56 24.14
N ARG A 8 18.10 25.39 24.90
CA ARG A 8 17.11 24.31 24.67
C ARG A 8 16.14 24.74 23.59
N LEU A 9 15.81 23.83 22.67
CA LEU A 9 14.88 24.09 21.57
C LEU A 9 13.47 24.35 22.13
N THR A 10 12.86 25.49 21.77
CA THR A 10 11.51 25.89 22.21
C THR A 10 10.51 25.89 21.08
N ASN A 11 10.91 26.24 19.86
CA ASN A 11 10.03 26.17 18.69
C ASN A 11 10.76 25.71 17.42
N VAL A 12 10.08 24.84 16.68
CA VAL A 12 10.41 24.49 15.29
C VAL A 12 9.29 25.05 14.42
N THR A 13 9.65 25.88 13.44
CA THR A 13 8.70 26.39 12.43
C THR A 13 9.08 25.75 11.10
N PHE A 14 8.15 25.00 10.52
CA PHE A 14 8.34 24.33 9.25
C PHE A 14 7.97 25.25 8.08
N PRO A 15 8.53 25.01 6.87
CA PRO A 15 8.21 25.81 5.69
C PRO A 15 6.72 25.83 5.30
N THR A 16 5.96 24.84 5.75
CA THR A 16 4.49 24.74 5.57
C THR A 16 3.71 25.69 6.48
N GLY A 17 4.35 26.35 7.44
CA GLY A 17 3.71 27.18 8.45
C GLY A 17 3.42 26.47 9.76
N GLN A 18 3.55 25.14 9.82
CA GLN A 18 3.34 24.39 11.05
C GLN A 18 4.39 24.72 12.10
N VAL A 19 3.97 24.70 13.36
CA VAL A 19 4.83 25.00 14.50
C VAL A 19 4.74 23.87 15.52
N SER A 20 5.90 23.33 15.90
CA SER A 20 6.04 22.48 17.08
C SER A 20 6.68 23.31 18.19
N SER A 21 6.02 23.35 19.34
CA SER A 21 6.46 24.10 20.52
C SER A 21 6.80 23.13 21.64
N PHE A 22 7.88 23.42 22.36
CA PHE A 22 8.41 22.60 23.43
C PHE A 22 8.50 23.46 24.69
N ARG A 23 7.77 23.06 25.73
CA ARG A 23 7.79 23.73 27.03
C ARG A 23 8.36 22.78 28.07
N SER A 24 9.48 23.17 28.67
CA SER A 24 10.13 22.43 29.74
C SER A 24 9.73 23.04 31.09
N ASP A 25 9.37 22.19 32.03
CA ASP A 25 9.26 22.52 33.45
C ASP A 25 10.18 21.58 34.24
N THR A 26 10.94 22.13 35.18
CA THR A 26 11.98 21.40 35.92
C THR A 26 11.82 21.60 37.41
N ASP A 27 11.23 20.60 38.06
CA ASP A 27 11.15 20.49 39.52
C ASP A 27 11.99 19.29 40.00
N SER A 28 11.41 18.39 40.80
CA SER A 28 11.99 17.08 41.18
C SER A 28 12.07 16.09 40.00
N SER A 29 11.35 16.39 38.92
CA SER A 29 11.33 15.63 37.67
C SER A 29 11.18 16.59 36.49
N VAL A 30 11.68 16.17 35.32
CA VAL A 30 11.67 17.01 34.12
C VAL A 30 10.42 16.70 33.32
N HIS A 31 9.58 17.71 33.12
CA HIS A 31 8.39 17.64 32.30
C HIS A 31 8.60 18.41 31.00
N VAL A 32 8.36 17.76 29.86
CA VAL A 32 8.36 18.40 28.55
C VAL A 32 6.99 18.22 27.93
N GLN A 33 6.29 19.34 27.72
CA GLN A 33 5.06 19.40 26.95
C GLN A 33 5.40 19.76 25.50
N VAL A 34 4.94 18.93 24.58
CA VAL A 34 5.05 19.16 23.13
C VAL A 34 3.66 19.55 22.64
N GLU A 35 3.54 20.78 22.15
CA GLU A 35 2.35 21.29 21.49
C GLU A 35 2.63 21.39 20.00
N THR A 36 1.82 20.73 19.18
CA THR A 36 1.91 20.83 17.72
C THR A 36 0.75 21.66 17.18
N SER A 37 0.95 22.37 16.07
CA SER A 37 -0.15 23.05 15.38
C SER A 37 -1.27 22.11 14.92
N SER A 38 -1.00 20.79 14.85
CA SER A 38 -1.96 19.72 14.56
C SER A 38 -2.72 19.20 15.79
N LYS A 39 -2.47 19.75 16.99
CA LYS A 39 -3.12 19.39 18.27
C LYS A 39 -2.81 17.96 18.77
N ASP A 40 -1.68 17.40 18.37
CA ASP A 40 -1.11 16.21 18.99
C ASP A 40 -0.29 16.65 20.21
N ASP A 41 -0.96 16.78 21.35
CA ASP A 41 -0.33 17.18 22.61
C ASP A 41 0.28 15.97 23.30
N VAL A 42 1.57 16.06 23.58
CA VAL A 42 2.34 14.98 24.19
C VAL A 42 3.04 15.49 25.43
N THR A 43 2.91 14.77 26.54
CA THR A 43 3.64 15.06 27.77
C THR A 43 4.68 13.98 28.02
N ILE A 44 5.90 14.42 28.31
CA ILE A 44 7.05 13.58 28.57
C ILE A 44 7.53 13.89 29.99
N THR A 45 7.53 12.89 30.87
CA THR A 45 8.07 13.02 32.23
C THR A 45 9.34 12.17 32.35
N THR A 46 10.43 12.77 32.84
CA THR A 46 11.69 12.08 33.11
C THR A 46 12.03 12.17 34.60
N ASN A 47 12.21 11.00 35.22
CA ASN A 47 12.67 10.84 36.60
C ASN A 47 14.04 10.19 36.62
N LEU A 48 15.03 10.84 37.21
CA LEU A 48 16.39 10.32 37.33
C LEU A 48 16.62 9.76 38.73
N SER A 49 17.21 8.57 38.82
CA SER A 49 17.56 7.93 40.09
C SER A 49 18.96 7.33 40.03
N ALA A 50 19.54 6.97 41.18
CA ALA A 50 20.83 6.28 41.22
C ALA A 50 20.81 4.92 40.49
N SER A 51 19.64 4.29 40.38
CA SER A 51 19.48 2.99 39.69
C SER A 51 19.34 3.12 38.17
N GLY A 52 18.98 4.30 37.66
CA GLY A 52 18.66 4.50 36.25
C GLY A 52 17.67 5.64 36.00
N ALA A 53 17.25 5.77 34.74
CA ALA A 53 16.34 6.81 34.26
C ALA A 53 14.96 6.21 33.90
N PHE A 54 13.89 6.85 34.37
CA PHE A 54 12.52 6.49 34.06
C PHE A 54 11.89 7.58 33.19
N TYR A 55 11.34 7.18 32.04
CA TYR A 55 10.63 8.03 31.10
C TYR A 55 9.17 7.59 31.04
N THR A 56 8.24 8.54 31.10
CA THR A 56 6.82 8.31 30.86
C THR A 56 6.38 9.17 29.68
N LEU A 57 5.81 8.53 28.66
CA LEU A 57 5.14 9.16 27.53
C LEU A 57 3.64 9.11 27.79
N LEU A 58 3.01 10.29 27.88
CA LEU A 58 1.56 10.43 27.99
C LEU A 58 1.04 11.12 26.73
N GLN A 59 0.16 10.43 26.01
CA GLN A 59 -0.58 10.96 24.88
C GLN A 59 -2.07 10.84 25.20
N ASP A 60 -2.72 11.96 25.49
CA ASP A 60 -4.08 11.97 26.04
C ASP A 60 -4.16 11.12 27.34
N GLN A 61 -4.82 9.96 27.34
CA GLN A 61 -4.86 9.01 28.47
C GLN A 61 -3.92 7.80 28.30
N VAL A 62 -3.26 7.66 27.15
CA VAL A 62 -2.39 6.52 26.84
C VAL A 62 -1.02 6.74 27.45
N ARG A 63 -0.64 5.87 28.39
CA ARG A 63 0.63 5.97 29.13
C ARG A 63 1.58 4.83 28.79
N ASN A 64 2.72 5.15 28.18
CA ASN A 64 3.83 4.21 27.98
C ASN A 64 5.00 4.60 28.87
N SER A 65 5.62 3.62 29.54
CA SER A 65 6.75 3.85 30.45
C SER A 65 7.98 3.09 29.98
N TYR A 66 9.14 3.75 30.06
CA TYR A 66 10.44 3.23 29.64
C TYR A 66 11.43 3.43 30.78
N TYR A 67 12.20 2.40 31.09
CA TYR A 67 13.25 2.45 32.10
C TYR A 67 14.58 2.06 31.46
N ILE A 68 15.61 2.85 31.73
CA ILE A 68 17.00 2.59 31.33
C ILE A 68 17.81 2.39 32.61
N GLY A 69 18.28 1.16 32.83
CA GLY A 69 19.15 0.82 33.95
C GLY A 69 20.57 1.38 33.78
N ALA A 70 21.29 1.56 34.89
CA ALA A 70 22.69 2.00 34.88
C ALA A 70 23.63 1.01 34.15
N ASP A 71 23.22 -0.25 34.02
CA ASP A 71 23.90 -1.32 33.28
C ASP A 71 23.55 -1.36 31.77
N GLY A 72 22.72 -0.42 31.31
CA GLY A 72 22.22 -0.35 29.93
C GLY A 72 21.03 -1.28 29.66
N SER A 73 20.49 -1.97 30.67
CA SER A 73 19.25 -2.74 30.53
C SER A 73 18.07 -1.80 30.22
N LEU A 74 17.11 -2.30 29.45
CA LEU A 74 15.92 -1.53 29.06
C LEU A 74 14.67 -2.29 29.50
N ARG A 75 13.72 -1.61 30.14
CA ARG A 75 12.40 -2.17 30.44
C ARG A 75 11.31 -1.25 29.90
N LEU A 76 10.31 -1.83 29.24
CA LEU A 76 9.14 -1.15 28.72
C LEU A 76 7.89 -1.70 29.40
N MET A 77 6.98 -0.79 29.74
CA MET A 77 5.62 -1.08 30.15
C MET A 77 4.70 -0.28 29.23
N LEU A 78 4.08 -0.98 28.28
CA LEU A 78 3.24 -0.35 27.27
C LEU A 78 1.78 -0.30 27.73
N ALA A 79 1.06 0.70 27.25
CA ALA A 79 -0.34 0.94 27.61
C ALA A 79 -1.27 -0.23 27.25
N ASN A 80 -0.91 -1.00 26.22
CA ASN A 80 -1.65 -2.19 25.81
C ASN A 80 -1.49 -3.40 26.76
N GLY A 81 -0.64 -3.28 27.79
CA GLY A 81 -0.36 -4.33 28.76
C GLY A 81 0.83 -5.23 28.42
N MET A 82 1.53 -4.98 27.31
CA MET A 82 2.77 -5.69 26.98
C MET A 82 3.95 -5.13 27.78
N GLU A 83 4.69 -6.01 28.45
CA GLU A 83 5.97 -5.69 29.06
C GLU A 83 7.14 -6.29 28.28
N VAL A 84 8.22 -5.53 28.17
CA VAL A 84 9.45 -5.95 27.48
C VAL A 84 10.64 -5.66 28.37
N ALA A 85 11.51 -6.62 28.58
CA ALA A 85 12.78 -6.42 29.26
C ALA A 85 13.95 -6.89 28.40
N LEU A 86 14.88 -5.98 28.12
CA LEU A 86 16.16 -6.24 27.45
C LEU A 86 17.26 -6.21 28.50
N GLN A 87 17.93 -7.35 28.67
CA GLN A 87 19.02 -7.52 29.63
C GLN A 87 20.35 -7.47 28.89
N THR A 88 21.28 -6.69 29.43
CA THR A 88 22.62 -6.49 28.88
C THR A 88 23.64 -7.42 29.53
N GLU A 89 24.61 -7.85 28.73
CA GLU A 89 25.78 -8.62 29.16
C GLU A 89 27.04 -8.02 28.51
N PRO A 90 28.23 -8.13 29.13
CA PRO A 90 29.48 -7.66 28.53
C PRO A 90 29.77 -8.32 27.17
N HIS A 91 30.15 -7.55 26.15
CA HIS A 91 30.52 -8.12 24.85
C HIS A 91 31.80 -8.97 24.97
N LEU A 92 31.78 -10.21 24.48
CA LEU A 92 32.87 -11.18 24.73
C LEU A 92 34.24 -10.78 24.14
N LEU A 93 34.22 -9.94 23.10
CA LEU A 93 35.42 -9.36 22.47
C LEU A 93 35.78 -7.95 22.94
N ALA A 94 34.80 -7.13 23.33
CA ALA A 94 34.99 -5.70 23.59
C ALA A 94 34.95 -5.37 25.09
N GLY A 95 34.63 -6.35 25.93
CA GLY A 95 34.61 -6.24 27.38
C GLY A 95 33.38 -5.50 27.91
N THR A 96 33.47 -5.11 29.18
CA THR A 96 32.41 -4.43 29.94
C THR A 96 32.12 -3.01 29.45
N VAL A 97 33.05 -2.39 28.71
CA VAL A 97 32.89 -1.04 28.16
C VAL A 97 31.80 -0.97 27.07
N ASN A 98 31.50 -2.12 26.44
CA ASN A 98 30.46 -2.23 25.41
C ASN A 98 29.46 -3.33 25.80
N PRO A 99 28.43 -3.01 26.62
CA PRO A 99 27.36 -3.96 26.91
C PRO A 99 26.56 -4.28 25.64
N THR A 100 26.11 -5.53 25.54
CA THR A 100 25.24 -6.01 24.47
C THR A 100 23.99 -6.63 25.04
N VAL A 101 22.85 -6.44 24.36
CA VAL A 101 21.60 -7.12 24.76
C VAL A 101 21.73 -8.62 24.50
N GLY A 102 21.88 -9.39 25.57
CA GLY A 102 22.02 -10.85 25.52
C GLY A 102 20.68 -11.57 25.68
N LYS A 103 19.67 -10.93 26.25
CA LYS A 103 18.40 -11.57 26.57
C LYS A 103 17.23 -10.61 26.47
N ARG A 104 16.10 -11.13 25.98
CA ARG A 104 14.83 -10.43 25.83
C ARG A 104 13.70 -11.25 26.42
N ASN A 105 12.97 -10.64 27.33
CA ASN A 105 11.75 -11.19 27.91
C ASN A 105 10.56 -10.35 27.44
N VAL A 106 9.48 -11.00 27.04
CA VAL A 106 8.20 -10.36 26.72
C VAL A 106 7.13 -11.00 27.56
N THR A 107 6.29 -10.18 28.19
CA THR A 107 5.16 -10.66 28.98
C THR A 107 3.87 -10.05 28.43
N LEU A 108 2.89 -10.91 28.15
CA LEU A 108 1.51 -10.54 27.86
C LEU A 108 0.58 -10.97 28.99
N PRO A 109 -0.56 -10.28 29.18
CA PRO A 109 -1.55 -10.64 30.21
C PRO A 109 -2.44 -11.82 29.76
N ILE A 110 -1.80 -12.96 29.45
CA ILE A 110 -2.43 -14.25 29.16
C ILE A 110 -1.83 -15.34 30.04
N ASP A 111 -2.56 -16.45 30.21
CA ASP A 111 -2.02 -17.65 30.82
C ASP A 111 -0.76 -18.11 30.07
N ASN A 112 0.36 -18.31 30.78
CA ASN A 112 1.68 -18.59 30.21
C ASN A 112 2.20 -17.53 29.21
N GLY A 113 1.89 -16.25 29.40
CA GLY A 113 2.26 -15.15 28.49
C GLY A 113 3.74 -14.70 28.47
N LEU A 114 4.67 -15.47 29.03
CA LEU A 114 6.11 -15.14 29.05
C LEU A 114 6.80 -15.75 27.83
N ASN A 115 7.39 -14.92 26.97
CA ASN A 115 8.30 -15.30 25.88
C ASN A 115 9.75 -14.93 26.24
N LEU A 116 10.69 -15.84 26.01
CA LEU A 116 12.12 -15.65 26.32
C LEU A 116 12.98 -15.94 25.10
N VAL A 117 13.77 -14.95 24.67
CA VAL A 117 14.76 -15.07 23.60
C VAL A 117 16.14 -14.69 24.13
N GLU A 118 17.16 -15.48 23.80
CA GLU A 118 18.54 -15.27 24.28
C GLU A 118 19.55 -15.36 23.12
N TRP A 119 20.57 -14.51 23.15
CA TRP A 119 21.79 -14.60 22.35
C TRP A 119 22.96 -14.97 23.25
N ARG A 120 23.61 -16.11 22.96
CA ARG A 120 24.84 -16.51 23.65
C ARG A 120 26.05 -16.32 22.76
N GLN A 121 27.06 -15.63 23.28
CA GLN A 121 28.32 -15.39 22.58
C GLN A 121 29.35 -16.46 22.94
N ARG A 122 30.22 -16.81 21.99
CA ARG A 122 31.39 -17.68 22.20
C ARG A 122 32.60 -17.17 21.40
N LYS A 123 33.81 -17.45 21.88
CA LYS A 123 35.04 -17.17 21.16
C LYS A 123 35.97 -18.36 21.24
N GLU A 124 36.76 -18.57 20.19
CA GLU A 124 37.90 -19.47 20.19
C GLU A 124 39.17 -18.64 19.99
N GLN A 125 40.26 -19.05 20.65
CA GLN A 125 41.53 -18.35 20.59
C GLN A 125 42.64 -19.34 20.28
N ALA A 126 43.55 -18.94 19.39
CA ALA A 126 44.81 -19.62 19.14
C ALA A 126 45.94 -18.60 19.30
N ARG A 127 46.96 -18.93 20.10
CA ARG A 127 48.12 -18.05 20.40
C ARG A 127 47.71 -16.63 20.85
N GLY A 128 46.66 -16.53 21.67
CA GLY A 128 46.15 -15.25 22.19
C GLY A 128 45.32 -14.43 21.20
N GLN A 129 45.23 -14.82 19.93
CA GLN A 129 44.38 -14.16 18.93
C GLN A 129 43.04 -14.89 18.78
N VAL A 130 41.97 -14.13 18.59
CA VAL A 130 40.62 -14.67 18.36
C VAL A 130 40.57 -15.26 16.96
N THR A 131 40.29 -16.56 16.84
CA THR A 131 40.17 -17.27 15.57
C THR A 131 38.72 -17.41 15.13
N VAL A 132 37.82 -17.72 16.07
CA VAL A 132 36.37 -17.84 15.81
C VAL A 132 35.59 -16.95 16.76
N PHE A 133 34.58 -16.27 16.23
CA PHE A 133 33.55 -15.61 17.03
C PHE A 133 32.19 -16.18 16.66
N GLY A 134 31.48 -16.71 17.66
CA GLY A 134 30.20 -17.37 17.47
C GLY A 134 29.09 -16.73 18.28
N ARG A 135 27.87 -16.81 17.76
CA ARG A 135 26.63 -16.38 18.43
C ARG A 135 25.57 -17.46 18.27
N ARG A 136 24.82 -17.76 19.33
CA ARG A 136 23.73 -18.75 19.32
C ARG A 136 22.42 -18.10 19.74
N LEU A 137 21.41 -18.21 18.89
CA LEU A 137 20.06 -17.74 19.14
C LEU A 137 19.24 -18.85 19.80
N ARG A 138 18.59 -18.53 20.91
CA ARG A 138 17.79 -19.47 21.71
C ARG A 138 16.41 -18.89 22.01
N VAL A 139 15.40 -19.76 22.04
CA VAL A 139 14.05 -19.41 22.50
C VAL A 139 13.60 -20.48 23.48
N HIS A 140 13.10 -20.06 24.65
CA HIS A 140 12.73 -20.97 25.75
C HIS A 140 13.81 -22.03 26.06
N ASN A 141 15.07 -21.59 26.15
CA ASN A 141 16.24 -22.44 26.39
C ASN A 141 16.55 -23.50 25.31
N ARG A 142 15.88 -23.50 24.15
CA ARG A 142 16.24 -24.33 23.00
C ARG A 142 17.07 -23.52 22.01
N ASN A 143 18.10 -24.12 21.40
CA ASN A 143 18.86 -23.45 20.35
C ASN A 143 18.09 -23.54 19.02
N LEU A 144 18.02 -22.42 18.32
CA LEU A 144 17.38 -22.32 17.01
C LEU A 144 18.45 -22.30 15.91
N LEU A 145 19.41 -21.38 16.06
CA LEU A 145 20.40 -21.07 15.04
C LEU A 145 21.74 -20.69 15.67
N SER A 146 22.83 -21.17 15.08
CA SER A 146 24.20 -20.80 15.42
C SER A 146 24.85 -20.07 14.25
N LEU A 147 25.53 -18.96 14.52
CA LEU A 147 26.28 -18.16 13.55
C LEU A 147 27.73 -18.04 14.01
N ASP A 148 28.63 -18.67 13.28
CA ASP A 148 30.06 -18.72 13.63
C ASP A 148 30.91 -18.12 12.51
N PHE A 149 31.67 -17.06 12.82
CA PHE A 149 32.61 -16.44 11.90
C PHE A 149 34.05 -16.90 12.20
N ASP A 150 34.63 -17.64 11.26
CA ASP A 150 36.04 -18.02 11.27
C ASP A 150 36.88 -16.94 10.57
N ARG A 151 37.79 -16.31 11.33
CA ARG A 151 38.65 -15.23 10.85
C ARG A 151 39.79 -15.71 9.96
N VAL A 152 40.21 -16.98 10.11
CA VAL A 152 41.30 -17.58 9.35
C VAL A 152 40.82 -17.91 7.94
N THR A 153 39.65 -18.55 7.83
CA THR A 153 39.06 -18.90 6.52
C THR A 153 38.17 -17.81 5.94
N ARG A 154 37.89 -16.73 6.70
CA ARG A 154 36.94 -15.66 6.37
C ARG A 154 35.58 -16.21 5.94
N THR A 155 35.10 -17.18 6.69
CA THR A 155 33.84 -17.86 6.41
C THR A 155 32.90 -17.69 7.60
N GLU A 156 31.68 -17.25 7.33
CA GLU A 156 30.58 -17.30 8.29
C GLU A 156 29.75 -18.55 8.04
N LYS A 157 29.55 -19.37 9.07
CA LYS A 157 28.74 -20.58 9.01
C LYS A 157 27.49 -20.37 9.85
N ILE A 158 26.34 -20.48 9.21
CA ILE A 158 25.02 -20.41 9.83
C ILE A 158 24.39 -21.79 9.78
N TYR A 159 23.93 -22.34 10.89
CA TYR A 159 23.36 -23.68 10.93
C TYR A 159 22.38 -23.88 12.09
N ASP A 160 21.42 -24.78 11.93
CA ASP A 160 20.54 -25.23 13.01
C ASP A 160 21.17 -26.39 13.80
N ASP A 161 20.65 -26.65 15.00
CA ASP A 161 21.19 -27.69 15.89
C ASP A 161 21.05 -29.11 15.30
N HIS A 162 20.02 -29.35 14.51
CA HIS A 162 19.78 -30.62 13.84
C HIS A 162 20.51 -30.76 12.50
N ARG A 163 21.25 -29.72 12.08
CA ARG A 163 21.95 -29.63 10.78
C ARG A 163 21.06 -29.88 9.56
N LYS A 164 19.74 -29.65 9.67
CA LYS A 164 18.81 -29.64 8.54
C LYS A 164 19.04 -28.43 7.64
N PHE A 165 19.56 -27.34 8.19
CA PHE A 165 19.96 -26.13 7.48
C PHE A 165 21.43 -25.82 7.74
N THR A 166 22.19 -25.53 6.69
CA THR A 166 23.52 -24.92 6.81
C THR A 166 23.77 -23.99 5.63
N LEU A 167 24.22 -22.78 5.93
CA LEU A 167 24.62 -21.76 4.97
C LEU A 167 26.05 -21.31 5.30
N ARG A 168 26.89 -21.20 4.27
CA ARG A 168 28.25 -20.65 4.39
C ARG A 168 28.33 -19.36 3.59
N ILE A 169 28.80 -18.29 4.21
CA ILE A 169 29.07 -17.01 3.55
C ILE A 169 30.58 -16.81 3.54
N LEU A 170 31.18 -16.74 2.35
CA LEU A 170 32.61 -16.44 2.20
C LEU A 170 32.81 -14.94 2.00
N TYR A 171 33.89 -14.42 2.58
CA TYR A 171 34.27 -13.03 2.49
C TYR A 171 35.60 -12.87 1.75
N ASP A 172 35.68 -11.81 0.93
CA ASP A 172 36.89 -11.47 0.18
C ASP A 172 37.99 -10.86 1.08
N GLN A 173 39.12 -10.46 0.47
CA GLN A 173 40.25 -9.84 1.19
C GLN A 173 39.88 -8.50 1.83
N ALA A 174 38.88 -7.78 1.30
CA ALA A 174 38.38 -6.53 1.84
C ALA A 174 37.30 -6.73 2.91
N GLY A 175 36.93 -7.99 3.23
CA GLY A 175 35.92 -8.32 4.21
C GLY A 175 34.49 -8.16 3.70
N ARG A 176 34.27 -8.17 2.38
CA ARG A 176 32.94 -8.11 1.75
C ARG A 176 32.44 -9.52 1.41
N PRO A 177 31.15 -9.81 1.59
CA PRO A 177 30.61 -11.14 1.30
C PRO A 177 30.57 -11.38 -0.22
N SER A 178 31.19 -12.47 -0.68
CA SER A 178 31.36 -12.79 -2.11
C SER A 178 30.61 -14.04 -2.56
N LEU A 179 30.25 -14.95 -1.63
CA LEU A 179 29.59 -16.21 -1.96
C LEU A 179 28.71 -16.70 -0.82
N TRP A 180 27.42 -16.94 -1.11
CA TRP A 180 26.46 -17.64 -0.26
C TRP A 180 26.28 -19.06 -0.76
N SER A 181 26.75 -20.04 0.01
CA SER A 181 26.71 -21.46 -0.33
C SER A 181 25.81 -22.23 0.64
N PRO A 182 24.59 -22.63 0.23
CA PRO A 182 23.72 -23.49 1.03
C PRO A 182 24.24 -24.94 1.06
N SER A 183 23.79 -25.74 2.03
CA SER A 183 24.16 -27.16 2.17
C SER A 183 23.30 -28.14 1.36
N SER A 184 22.16 -27.69 0.83
CA SER A 184 21.25 -28.51 0.03
C SER A 184 21.61 -28.46 -1.46
N ARG A 185 20.81 -29.12 -2.31
CA ARG A 185 20.93 -29.06 -3.79
C ARG A 185 20.57 -27.69 -4.39
N LEU A 186 20.47 -26.64 -3.58
CA LEU A 186 20.18 -25.28 -4.03
C LEU A 186 21.42 -24.60 -4.63
N ASN A 187 21.20 -23.78 -5.64
CA ASN A 187 22.24 -22.97 -6.25
C ASN A 187 22.62 -21.80 -5.32
N GLY A 188 23.90 -21.74 -4.94
CA GLY A 188 24.48 -20.61 -4.24
C GLY A 188 24.49 -19.32 -5.05
N VAL A 189 24.73 -18.20 -4.37
CA VAL A 189 24.78 -16.85 -4.96
C VAL A 189 26.19 -16.31 -4.87
N ASN A 190 26.80 -15.95 -6.00
CA ASN A 190 28.10 -15.30 -6.06
C ASN A 190 27.96 -13.82 -6.43
N VAL A 191 28.77 -12.98 -5.80
CA VAL A 191 28.81 -11.53 -6.01
C VAL A 191 30.24 -11.12 -6.31
N THR A 192 30.39 -10.27 -7.31
CA THR A 192 31.66 -9.66 -7.72
C THR A 192 31.56 -8.15 -7.57
N TYR A 193 32.68 -7.51 -7.26
CA TYR A 193 32.76 -6.09 -6.99
C TYR A 193 33.70 -5.40 -7.98
N SER A 194 33.35 -4.17 -8.36
CA SER A 194 34.21 -3.24 -9.08
C SER A 194 35.39 -2.80 -8.18
N PRO A 195 36.46 -2.22 -8.76
CA PRO A 195 37.54 -1.63 -7.99
C PRO A 195 37.07 -0.54 -7.00
N GLY A 196 36.01 0.20 -7.35
CA GLY A 196 35.38 1.21 -6.47
C GLY A 196 34.49 0.65 -5.36
N GLY A 197 34.29 -0.67 -5.31
CA GLY A 197 33.51 -1.35 -4.28
C GLY A 197 32.02 -1.50 -4.55
N HIS A 198 31.52 -1.01 -5.69
CA HIS A 198 30.16 -1.28 -6.18
C HIS A 198 30.03 -2.71 -6.69
N ILE A 199 28.82 -3.28 -6.65
CA ILE A 199 28.54 -4.63 -7.17
C ILE A 199 28.66 -4.63 -8.70
N ALA A 200 29.66 -5.32 -9.25
CA ALA A 200 29.88 -5.42 -10.69
C ALA A 200 29.09 -6.56 -11.33
N GLY A 201 28.76 -7.59 -10.56
CA GLY A 201 27.94 -8.68 -11.06
C GLY A 201 27.48 -9.60 -9.96
N ILE A 202 26.29 -10.14 -10.15
CA ILE A 202 25.65 -11.11 -9.26
C ILE A 202 25.14 -12.28 -10.08
N GLN A 203 25.32 -13.49 -9.56
CA GLN A 203 24.93 -14.70 -10.24
C GLN A 203 24.41 -15.74 -9.25
N ARG A 204 23.48 -16.56 -9.74
CA ARG A 204 22.90 -17.71 -9.05
C ARG A 204 22.67 -18.76 -10.11
N GLY A 205 23.44 -19.85 -10.10
CA GLY A 205 23.39 -20.85 -11.18
C GLY A 205 23.59 -20.20 -12.56
N THR A 206 22.59 -20.31 -13.43
CA THR A 206 22.55 -19.73 -14.78
C THR A 206 21.94 -18.32 -14.84
N MET A 207 21.29 -17.87 -13.76
CA MET A 207 20.80 -16.48 -13.66
C MET A 207 21.97 -15.57 -13.31
N SER A 208 22.12 -14.46 -14.03
CA SER A 208 23.15 -13.46 -13.76
C SER A 208 22.73 -12.06 -14.19
N GLU A 209 23.21 -11.06 -13.46
CA GLU A 209 23.11 -9.65 -13.80
C GLU A 209 24.49 -9.01 -13.63
N ARG A 210 24.95 -8.24 -14.60
CA ARG A 210 26.22 -7.50 -14.56
C ARG A 210 25.98 -6.02 -14.73
N MET A 211 26.73 -5.20 -14.00
CA MET A 211 26.62 -3.75 -14.00
C MET A 211 27.96 -3.11 -14.33
N GLU A 212 27.92 -2.11 -15.19
CA GLU A 212 29.05 -1.24 -15.48
C GLU A 212 28.78 0.14 -14.90
N TYR A 213 29.86 0.81 -14.50
CA TYR A 213 29.80 2.10 -13.81
C TYR A 213 30.70 3.12 -14.49
N ASP A 214 30.30 4.39 -14.43
CA ASP A 214 31.17 5.51 -14.75
C ASP A 214 32.13 5.87 -13.59
N GLN A 215 32.98 6.87 -13.80
CA GLN A 215 33.92 7.36 -12.79
C GLN A 215 33.25 7.94 -11.54
N SER A 216 31.96 8.31 -11.62
CA SER A 216 31.17 8.83 -10.51
C SER A 216 30.39 7.75 -9.77
N GLY A 217 30.54 6.47 -10.16
CA GLY A 217 29.84 5.34 -9.54
C GLY A 217 28.37 5.21 -9.98
N ARG A 218 27.96 5.84 -11.09
CA ARG A 218 26.62 5.70 -11.67
C ARG A 218 26.59 4.56 -12.68
N ILE A 219 25.47 3.83 -12.74
CA ILE A 219 25.32 2.67 -13.63
C ILE A 219 25.20 3.13 -15.07
N THR A 220 26.06 2.65 -15.98
CA THR A 220 26.01 2.98 -17.42
C THR A 220 25.41 1.85 -18.25
N SER A 221 25.55 0.61 -17.80
CA SER A 221 25.04 -0.58 -18.48
C SER A 221 24.60 -1.63 -17.48
N ARG A 222 23.51 -2.33 -17.80
CA ARG A 222 23.10 -3.57 -17.14
C ARG A 222 22.94 -4.67 -18.16
N ILE A 223 23.54 -5.82 -17.91
CA ILE A 223 23.55 -6.96 -18.83
C ILE A 223 22.96 -8.17 -18.11
N PHE A 224 22.01 -8.84 -18.75
CA PHE A 224 21.26 -9.95 -18.18
C PHE A 224 21.75 -11.30 -18.70
N ALA A 225 21.29 -12.39 -18.06
CA ALA A 225 21.69 -13.75 -18.39
C ALA A 225 21.33 -14.17 -19.82
N ASP A 226 20.27 -13.61 -20.39
CA ASP A 226 19.85 -13.85 -21.78
C ASP A 226 20.57 -12.95 -22.81
N GLY A 227 21.59 -12.21 -22.38
CA GLY A 227 22.43 -11.37 -23.23
C GLY A 227 21.83 -10.00 -23.55
N LYS A 228 20.59 -9.74 -23.12
CA LYS A 228 19.95 -8.43 -23.29
C LYS A 228 20.58 -7.42 -22.34
N SER A 229 20.54 -6.15 -22.76
CA SER A 229 21.15 -5.07 -21.99
C SER A 229 20.27 -3.83 -21.94
N TRP A 230 20.40 -3.08 -20.86
CA TRP A 230 19.89 -1.72 -20.70
C TRP A 230 21.07 -0.76 -20.63
N SER A 231 20.97 0.35 -21.35
CA SER A 231 21.98 1.41 -21.33
C SER A 231 21.41 2.68 -20.70
N TYR A 232 22.26 3.35 -19.93
CA TYR A 232 21.92 4.55 -19.16
C TYR A 232 22.86 5.68 -19.58
N THR A 233 22.30 6.70 -20.21
CA THR A 233 23.07 7.88 -20.65
C THR A 233 22.70 9.08 -19.78
N TYR A 234 23.68 9.65 -19.10
CA TYR A 234 23.49 10.81 -18.22
C TYR A 234 23.83 12.10 -18.95
N LEU A 235 22.86 13.01 -19.00
CA LEU A 235 22.99 14.39 -19.49
C LEU A 235 22.75 15.34 -18.31
N GLU A 236 22.92 16.66 -18.51
CA GLU A 236 22.67 17.63 -17.43
C GLU A 236 21.21 17.53 -16.96
N LYS A 237 21.00 17.06 -15.71
CA LYS A 237 19.69 16.83 -15.07
C LYS A 237 18.78 15.83 -15.79
N SER A 238 19.27 15.08 -16.76
CA SER A 238 18.48 14.09 -17.49
C SER A 238 19.20 12.75 -17.56
N MET A 239 18.42 11.68 -17.58
CA MET A 239 18.90 10.32 -17.78
C MET A 239 18.05 9.65 -18.85
N VAL A 240 18.71 9.12 -19.88
CA VAL A 240 18.07 8.35 -20.95
C VAL A 240 18.32 6.87 -20.71
N LEU A 241 17.23 6.12 -20.47
CA LEU A 241 17.22 4.66 -20.43
C LEU A 241 16.82 4.13 -21.80
N LEU A 242 17.71 3.37 -22.42
CA LEU A 242 17.48 2.70 -23.71
C LEU A 242 17.56 1.19 -23.52
N LEU A 243 16.48 0.50 -23.90
CA LEU A 243 16.37 -0.96 -23.83
C LEU A 243 16.94 -1.62 -25.09
N HIS A 244 17.17 -2.93 -25.03
CA HIS A 244 17.61 -3.73 -26.17
C HIS A 244 16.67 -3.59 -27.38
N SER A 245 15.36 -3.49 -27.14
CA SER A 245 14.32 -3.28 -28.16
C SER A 245 14.29 -1.88 -28.79
N GLN A 246 15.21 -0.99 -28.42
CA GLN A 246 15.24 0.43 -28.82
C GLN A 246 14.13 1.30 -28.22
N ARG A 247 13.35 0.77 -27.25
CA ARG A 247 12.44 1.61 -26.47
C ARG A 247 13.25 2.55 -25.58
N GLN A 248 12.90 3.84 -25.65
CA GLN A 248 13.61 4.90 -24.96
C GLN A 248 12.71 5.57 -23.93
N TYR A 249 13.22 5.70 -22.71
CA TYR A 249 12.61 6.45 -21.63
C TYR A 249 13.54 7.59 -21.22
N ILE A 250 13.00 8.80 -21.08
CA ILE A 250 13.79 9.97 -20.65
C ILE A 250 13.27 10.43 -19.30
N PHE A 251 14.14 10.50 -18.30
CA PHE A 251 13.84 10.95 -16.95
C PHE A 251 14.57 12.27 -16.70
N GLU A 252 13.84 13.29 -16.27
CA GLU A 252 14.39 14.58 -15.89
C GLU A 252 14.31 14.76 -14.37
N PHE A 253 15.32 15.39 -13.79
CA PHE A 253 15.46 15.58 -12.35
C PHE A 253 15.71 17.05 -12.00
N ASP A 254 15.38 17.42 -10.77
CA ASP A 254 15.81 18.70 -10.20
C ASP A 254 17.26 18.63 -9.65
N LYS A 255 17.74 19.74 -9.08
CA LYS A 255 19.10 19.82 -8.51
C LYS A 255 19.31 18.92 -7.27
N ASN A 256 18.25 18.34 -6.73
CA ASN A 256 18.28 17.43 -5.58
C ASN A 256 17.96 15.99 -6.00
N ASP A 257 18.13 15.67 -7.29
CA ASP A 257 17.88 14.34 -7.88
C ASP A 257 16.45 13.83 -7.73
N ARG A 258 15.46 14.73 -7.64
CA ARG A 258 14.04 14.38 -7.60
C ARG A 258 13.40 14.48 -8.97
N LEU A 259 12.54 13.53 -9.29
CA LEU A 259 11.91 13.39 -10.60
C LEU A 259 11.02 14.61 -10.92
N SER A 260 11.24 15.25 -12.06
CA SER A 260 10.45 16.38 -12.57
C SER A 260 9.55 16.00 -13.75
N SER A 261 10.01 15.10 -14.61
CA SER A 261 9.22 14.61 -15.74
C SER A 261 9.75 13.29 -16.27
N VAL A 262 8.87 12.61 -16.98
CA VAL A 262 9.19 11.39 -17.72
C VAL A 262 8.62 11.50 -19.13
N THR A 263 9.46 11.28 -20.13
CA THR A 263 9.02 11.08 -21.51
C THR A 263 9.03 9.60 -21.83
N MET A 264 7.85 9.09 -22.16
CA MET A 264 7.61 7.70 -22.51
C MET A 264 8.09 7.40 -23.94
N PRO A 265 8.26 6.11 -24.33
CA PRO A 265 8.67 5.73 -25.68
C PRO A 265 7.76 6.23 -26.81
N ASN A 266 6.46 6.43 -26.55
CA ASN A 266 5.54 7.09 -27.48
C ASN A 266 5.67 8.63 -27.54
N VAL A 267 6.72 9.19 -26.94
CA VAL A 267 7.02 10.64 -26.86
C VAL A 267 6.06 11.42 -25.94
N ALA A 268 5.11 10.75 -25.29
CA ALA A 268 4.22 11.39 -24.33
C ALA A 268 5.01 11.82 -23.08
N ARG A 269 5.01 13.13 -22.81
CA ARG A 269 5.70 13.72 -21.65
C ARG A 269 4.73 13.98 -20.52
N GLN A 270 5.03 13.44 -19.34
CA GLN A 270 4.28 13.67 -18.11
C GLN A 270 5.15 14.41 -17.09
N THR A 271 4.52 15.21 -16.23
CA THR A 271 5.24 16.09 -15.29
C THR A 271 4.83 15.83 -13.86
N LEU A 272 5.81 15.98 -12.96
CA LEU A 272 5.66 15.77 -11.53
C LEU A 272 6.23 16.95 -10.77
N GLU A 273 5.51 17.40 -9.75
CA GLU A 273 5.90 18.58 -8.98
C GLU A 273 5.46 18.41 -7.52
N THR A 274 6.33 18.79 -6.59
CA THR A 274 5.98 18.96 -5.18
C THR A 274 5.99 20.44 -4.82
N ILE A 275 4.84 20.97 -4.42
CA ILE A 275 4.72 22.34 -3.90
C ILE A 275 4.61 22.31 -2.37
N ARG A 276 5.15 23.36 -1.74
CA ARG A 276 4.98 23.61 -0.31
C ARG A 276 3.71 24.44 -0.13
N SER A 277 2.67 23.82 0.40
CA SER A 277 1.40 24.49 0.67
C SER A 277 1.29 24.89 2.14
N ILE A 278 0.12 25.39 2.56
CA ILE A 278 -0.14 25.84 3.92
C ILE A 278 -0.57 24.65 4.77
N GLY A 279 0.34 24.15 5.60
CA GLY A 279 0.13 23.01 6.50
C GLY A 279 0.50 21.64 5.92
N TYR A 280 0.81 21.53 4.62
CA TYR A 280 1.10 20.26 3.96
C TYR A 280 2.01 20.42 2.73
N TYR A 281 2.60 19.32 2.27
CA TYR A 281 3.24 19.20 0.97
C TYR A 281 2.24 18.64 -0.03
N ARG A 282 2.13 19.27 -1.20
CA ARG A 282 1.24 18.84 -2.27
C ARG A 282 2.04 18.28 -3.43
N ASN A 283 1.83 17.00 -3.72
CA ASN A 283 2.42 16.30 -4.85
C ASN A 283 1.43 16.28 -6.01
N ILE A 284 1.86 16.75 -7.18
CA ILE A 284 1.02 16.89 -8.37
C ILE A 284 1.65 16.06 -9.49
N TYR A 285 0.90 15.08 -9.98
CA TYR A 285 1.16 14.38 -11.24
C TYR A 285 0.25 14.94 -12.32
N ARG A 286 0.82 15.37 -13.44
CA ARG A 286 0.07 15.83 -14.61
C ARG A 286 0.29 14.86 -15.77
N PRO A 287 -0.78 14.19 -16.26
CA PRO A 287 -0.67 13.29 -17.40
C PRO A 287 -0.33 14.05 -18.70
N PRO A 288 0.10 13.33 -19.75
CA PRO A 288 0.26 13.92 -21.08
C PRO A 288 -1.07 14.48 -21.59
N GLU A 289 -1.04 15.68 -22.18
CA GLU A 289 -2.18 16.36 -22.81
C GLU A 289 -3.48 16.32 -21.98
N GLY A 290 -3.62 17.22 -21.00
CA GLY A 290 -4.86 17.37 -20.23
C GLY A 290 -4.71 18.11 -18.92
N ASN A 291 -5.83 18.40 -18.25
CA ASN A 291 -5.89 19.04 -16.92
C ASN A 291 -6.26 18.06 -15.79
N ALA A 292 -6.42 16.77 -16.10
CA ALA A 292 -6.78 15.71 -15.15
C ALA A 292 -5.60 15.31 -14.25
N SER A 293 -5.12 16.27 -13.45
CA SER A 293 -4.02 16.05 -12.53
C SER A 293 -4.44 15.14 -11.38
N VAL A 294 -3.49 14.36 -10.88
CA VAL A 294 -3.65 13.56 -9.66
C VAL A 294 -2.81 14.19 -8.57
N ILE A 295 -3.44 14.45 -7.43
CA ILE A 295 -2.84 15.18 -6.32
C ILE A 295 -2.83 14.30 -5.08
N GLN A 296 -1.70 14.28 -4.38
CA GLN A 296 -1.57 13.68 -3.05
C GLN A 296 -0.98 14.71 -2.08
N ASP A 297 -1.72 15.01 -1.01
CA ASP A 297 -1.28 15.94 0.03
C ASP A 297 -0.73 15.16 1.22
N PHE A 298 0.42 15.56 1.76
CA PHE A 298 1.10 14.89 2.87
C PHE A 298 1.45 15.86 4.00
N THR A 299 1.39 15.37 5.24
CA THR A 299 1.93 16.09 6.41
C THR A 299 3.46 16.16 6.35
N GLU A 300 4.07 16.94 7.25
CA GLU A 300 5.53 16.96 7.46
C GLU A 300 6.08 15.55 7.80
N ASP A 301 5.25 14.72 8.43
CA ASP A 301 5.56 13.35 8.82
C ASP A 301 5.21 12.31 7.75
N GLU A 302 4.95 12.78 6.53
CA GLU A 302 4.59 11.97 5.36
C GLU A 302 3.31 11.12 5.50
N GLN A 303 2.40 11.51 6.39
CA GLN A 303 1.07 10.94 6.48
C GLN A 303 0.19 11.52 5.35
N LEU A 304 -0.55 10.66 4.65
CA LEU A 304 -1.44 11.09 3.56
C LEU A 304 -2.64 11.84 4.14
N LEU A 305 -2.94 13.03 3.63
CA LEU A 305 -4.09 13.86 4.00
C LEU A 305 -5.19 13.81 2.94
N HIS A 306 -4.83 13.98 1.67
CA HIS A 306 -5.78 13.97 0.56
C HIS A 306 -5.26 13.15 -0.61
N THR A 307 -6.17 12.49 -1.32
CA THR A 307 -5.96 12.04 -2.72
C THR A 307 -7.05 12.66 -3.58
N LEU A 308 -6.69 13.43 -4.59
CA LEU A 308 -7.61 14.14 -5.47
C LEU A 308 -7.33 13.76 -6.92
N TYR A 309 -8.40 13.51 -7.68
CA TYR A 309 -8.34 13.39 -9.13
C TYR A 309 -9.16 14.50 -9.76
N LEU A 310 -8.49 15.42 -10.46
CA LEU A 310 -9.15 16.62 -10.97
C LEU A 310 -9.98 16.37 -12.23
N GLY A 311 -9.80 15.23 -12.91
CA GLY A 311 -10.53 14.91 -14.13
C GLY A 311 -12.02 14.73 -13.88
N THR A 312 -12.38 13.90 -12.89
CA THR A 312 -13.78 13.69 -12.47
C THR A 312 -14.08 14.23 -11.07
N GLY A 313 -13.10 14.86 -10.40
CA GLY A 313 -13.27 15.41 -9.05
C GLY A 313 -13.39 14.36 -7.94
N ARG A 314 -12.85 13.15 -8.14
CA ARG A 314 -12.76 12.16 -7.06
C ARG A 314 -11.86 12.67 -5.94
N ARG A 315 -12.25 12.41 -4.70
CA ARG A 315 -11.50 12.85 -3.52
C ARG A 315 -11.64 11.87 -2.36
N VAL A 316 -10.50 11.57 -1.74
CA VAL A 316 -10.42 10.87 -0.45
C VAL A 316 -9.68 11.76 0.54
N ILE A 317 -10.26 11.93 1.72
CA ILE A 317 -9.71 12.71 2.83
C ILE A 317 -9.38 11.76 3.97
N TYR A 318 -8.21 11.96 4.59
CA TYR A 318 -7.69 11.19 5.71
C TYR A 318 -7.44 12.13 6.88
N LYS A 319 -8.03 11.84 8.03
CA LYS A 319 -7.86 12.60 9.28
C LYS A 319 -7.18 11.76 10.33
N TYR A 320 -6.32 12.40 11.12
CA TYR A 320 -5.59 11.78 12.22
C TYR A 320 -6.10 12.34 13.54
N GLY A 321 -6.22 11.49 14.55
CA GLY A 321 -6.63 11.86 15.91
C GLY A 321 -5.44 12.17 16.80
N LYS A 322 -5.70 12.51 18.07
CA LYS A 322 -4.69 12.92 19.08
C LYS A 322 -3.53 11.94 19.32
N LEU A 323 -3.71 10.67 18.95
CA LEU A 323 -2.67 9.64 19.03
C LEU A 323 -1.78 9.61 17.78
N SER A 324 -1.91 10.59 16.88
CA SER A 324 -1.32 10.62 15.53
C SER A 324 -1.64 9.39 14.68
N LYS A 325 -2.77 8.72 14.97
CA LYS A 325 -3.29 7.54 14.24
C LYS A 325 -4.49 7.94 13.38
N LEU A 326 -4.71 7.19 12.28
CA LEU A 326 -5.85 7.42 11.37
C LEU A 326 -7.15 7.32 12.15
N ALA A 327 -7.96 8.38 12.14
CA ALA A 327 -9.18 8.52 12.94
C ALA A 327 -10.43 8.58 12.06
N GLU A 328 -10.38 9.26 10.92
CA GLU A 328 -11.49 9.28 9.96
C GLU A 328 -10.99 9.22 8.52
N MET A 329 -11.82 8.63 7.65
CA MET A 329 -11.73 8.77 6.20
C MET A 329 -13.05 9.21 5.62
N LEU A 330 -13.01 10.10 4.64
CA LEU A 330 -14.19 10.64 3.97
C LEU A 330 -13.99 10.58 2.45
N TYR A 331 -14.99 10.09 1.74
CA TYR A 331 -15.04 10.15 0.28
C TYR A 331 -16.48 10.02 -0.20
N ASP A 332 -16.85 10.80 -1.21
CA ASP A 332 -18.23 10.89 -1.71
C ASP A 332 -19.25 11.13 -0.57
N THR A 333 -20.14 10.17 -0.32
CA THR A 333 -21.11 10.12 0.78
C THR A 333 -20.73 9.11 1.87
N THR A 334 -19.52 8.57 1.81
CA THR A 334 -19.00 7.56 2.74
C THR A 334 -18.18 8.22 3.84
N LYS A 335 -18.48 7.84 5.08
CA LYS A 335 -17.68 8.16 6.27
C LYS A 335 -17.16 6.87 6.90
N ILE A 336 -15.87 6.83 7.19
CA ILE A 336 -15.26 5.75 7.96
C ILE A 336 -14.65 6.35 9.22
N SER A 337 -14.99 5.80 10.38
CA SER A 337 -14.42 6.18 11.67
C SER A 337 -13.62 5.04 12.27
N PHE A 338 -12.40 5.34 12.71
CA PHE A 338 -11.49 4.45 13.41
C PHE A 338 -11.43 4.89 14.87
N THR A 339 -11.90 4.04 15.78
CA THR A 339 -11.87 4.35 17.21
C THR A 339 -10.81 3.52 17.91
N TYR A 340 -10.13 4.14 18.86
CA TYR A 340 -9.07 3.52 19.66
C TYR A 340 -9.52 3.43 21.11
N ASP A 341 -9.02 2.43 21.83
CA ASP A 341 -9.21 2.34 23.27
C ASP A 341 -8.50 3.50 23.97
N GLU A 342 -9.18 4.18 24.90
CA GLU A 342 -8.68 5.41 25.53
C GLU A 342 -7.45 5.15 26.41
N ILE A 343 -7.36 3.97 27.03
CA ILE A 343 -6.26 3.62 27.93
C ILE A 343 -5.17 2.87 27.16
N ALA A 344 -5.55 1.84 26.40
CA ALA A 344 -4.59 0.99 25.71
C ALA A 344 -4.05 1.61 24.40
N GLY A 345 -4.76 2.58 23.81
CA GLY A 345 -4.41 3.20 22.53
C GLY A 345 -4.53 2.26 21.33
N MET A 346 -5.20 1.11 21.50
CA MET A 346 -5.33 0.04 20.50
C MET A 346 -6.60 0.17 19.67
N LEU A 347 -6.59 -0.30 18.41
CA LEU A 347 -7.73 -0.14 17.51
C LEU A 347 -8.92 -0.99 17.98
N LYS A 348 -10.04 -0.34 18.29
CA LYS A 348 -11.21 -0.97 18.88
C LYS A 348 -12.32 -1.20 17.87
N THR A 349 -12.65 -0.19 17.07
CA THR A 349 -13.68 -0.32 16.03
C THR A 349 -13.29 0.41 14.74
N ILE A 350 -13.75 -0.15 13.63
CA ILE A 350 -13.78 0.49 12.32
C ILE A 350 -15.23 0.51 11.88
N ASN A 351 -15.78 1.69 11.62
CA ASN A 351 -17.18 1.85 11.28
C ASN A 351 -17.32 2.63 9.98
N LEU A 352 -17.73 1.94 8.91
CA LEU A 352 -18.09 2.54 7.63
C LEU A 352 -19.59 2.83 7.62
N GLN A 353 -19.96 4.03 7.17
CA GLN A 353 -21.32 4.50 6.98
C GLN A 353 -21.46 5.10 5.57
N ASN A 354 -22.44 4.63 4.79
CA ASN A 354 -22.76 5.09 3.46
C ASN A 354 -24.27 4.95 3.22
N GLU A 355 -25.01 6.06 3.13
CA GLU A 355 -26.43 6.12 2.71
C GLU A 355 -27.32 4.94 3.20
N GLY A 356 -27.36 4.73 4.53
CA GLY A 356 -28.17 3.68 5.18
C GLY A 356 -27.46 2.33 5.36
N PHE A 357 -26.40 2.07 4.60
CA PHE A 357 -25.51 0.93 4.82
C PHE A 357 -24.47 1.27 5.88
N THR A 358 -24.30 0.38 6.85
CA THR A 358 -23.17 0.44 7.78
C THR A 358 -22.48 -0.91 7.88
N CYS A 359 -21.16 -0.87 7.97
CA CYS A 359 -20.30 -2.02 8.24
C CYS A 359 -19.38 -1.68 9.40
N THR A 360 -19.53 -2.39 10.51
CA THR A 360 -18.68 -2.24 11.69
C THR A 360 -17.81 -3.47 11.90
N ILE A 361 -16.50 -3.26 11.95
CA ILE A 361 -15.53 -4.26 12.44
C ILE A 361 -15.17 -3.89 13.88
N ARG A 362 -15.24 -4.84 14.81
CA ARG A 362 -14.78 -4.65 16.19
C ARG A 362 -13.69 -5.63 16.53
N TYR A 363 -12.67 -5.14 17.23
CA TYR A 363 -11.57 -5.94 17.74
C TYR A 363 -11.61 -5.97 19.26
N ARG A 364 -11.30 -7.13 19.83
CA ARG A 364 -10.78 -7.26 21.19
C ARG A 364 -9.34 -7.73 21.08
N GLN A 365 -8.49 -7.20 21.95
CA GLN A 365 -7.06 -7.45 21.90
C GLN A 365 -6.52 -7.77 23.29
N ILE A 366 -5.47 -8.60 23.32
CA ILE A 366 -4.68 -8.89 24.50
C ILE A 366 -3.24 -8.48 24.21
N GLY A 367 -2.77 -7.39 24.83
CA GLY A 367 -1.58 -6.72 24.32
C GLY A 367 -1.82 -6.22 22.89
N PRO A 368 -0.91 -6.53 21.95
CA PRO A 368 -1.10 -6.22 20.53
C PRO A 368 -1.93 -7.28 19.77
N LEU A 369 -2.18 -8.46 20.35
CA LEU A 369 -2.77 -9.61 19.64
C LEU A 369 -4.29 -9.53 19.58
N ILE A 370 -4.90 -9.79 18.42
CA ILE A 370 -6.37 -9.83 18.27
C ILE A 370 -6.89 -11.18 18.73
N ASP A 371 -7.65 -11.23 19.83
CA ASP A 371 -8.27 -12.46 20.33
C ASP A 371 -9.73 -12.61 19.88
N ARG A 372 -10.34 -11.53 19.38
CA ARG A 372 -11.67 -11.57 18.77
C ARG A 372 -11.85 -10.50 17.70
N GLN A 373 -12.48 -10.89 16.59
CA GLN A 373 -12.91 -10.01 15.51
C GLN A 373 -14.41 -10.19 15.25
N ILE A 374 -15.16 -9.10 15.10
CA ILE A 374 -16.61 -9.13 14.86
C ILE A 374 -16.96 -8.24 13.68
N PHE A 375 -17.70 -8.77 12.71
CA PHE A 375 -18.33 -8.03 11.61
C PHE A 375 -19.81 -7.84 11.91
N ARG A 376 -20.29 -6.59 11.84
CA ARG A 376 -21.71 -6.24 11.95
C ARG A 376 -22.17 -5.40 10.78
N PHE A 377 -23.37 -5.68 10.28
CA PHE A 377 -24.01 -4.95 9.20
C PHE A 377 -25.41 -4.47 9.63
N THR A 378 -25.84 -3.31 9.15
CA THR A 378 -27.21 -2.80 9.38
C THR A 378 -28.16 -3.02 8.22
N GLU A 379 -27.66 -3.36 7.04
CA GLU A 379 -28.50 -3.58 5.86
C GLU A 379 -29.31 -4.87 6.03
N GLU A 380 -30.63 -4.76 5.85
CA GLU A 380 -31.53 -5.92 5.94
C GLU A 380 -31.11 -7.02 4.97
N GLY A 381 -31.05 -8.25 5.47
CA GLY A 381 -30.65 -9.40 4.68
C GLY A 381 -29.15 -9.64 4.61
N MET A 382 -28.29 -8.86 5.29
CA MET A 382 -26.88 -9.22 5.53
C MET A 382 -26.70 -9.93 6.87
N VAL A 383 -25.76 -10.87 6.94
CA VAL A 383 -25.44 -11.66 8.14
C VAL A 383 -24.16 -11.17 8.83
N ASN A 384 -24.14 -11.31 10.16
CA ASN A 384 -23.00 -10.96 11.00
C ASN A 384 -22.02 -12.13 11.14
N ALA A 385 -20.79 -11.84 11.51
CA ALA A 385 -19.75 -12.85 11.76
C ALA A 385 -18.90 -12.53 13.00
N ARG A 386 -18.42 -13.56 13.68
CA ARG A 386 -17.50 -13.50 14.82
C ARG A 386 -16.40 -14.53 14.64
N PHE A 387 -15.16 -14.12 14.88
CA PHE A 387 -13.97 -14.97 14.88
C PHE A 387 -13.27 -14.84 16.24
N ASP A 388 -13.08 -15.96 16.94
CA ASP A 388 -12.39 -16.04 18.22
C ASP A 388 -11.03 -16.75 18.03
N TYR A 389 -9.95 -16.18 18.59
CA TYR A 389 -8.57 -16.67 18.43
C TYR A 389 -7.92 -16.96 19.78
N ASN A 390 -7.19 -18.07 19.88
CA ASN A 390 -6.36 -18.41 21.04
C ASN A 390 -4.88 -18.41 20.65
N TYR A 391 -4.01 -18.19 21.64
CA TYR A 391 -2.57 -18.05 21.44
C TYR A 391 -1.74 -18.96 22.36
N ASP A 392 -0.52 -19.27 21.96
CA ASP A 392 0.49 -19.88 22.83
C ASP A 392 1.47 -18.85 23.43
N ASN A 393 2.47 -19.35 24.17
CA ASN A 393 3.52 -18.54 24.81
C ASN A 393 4.55 -17.93 23.83
N SER A 394 4.47 -18.29 22.54
CA SER A 394 5.21 -17.64 21.44
C SER A 394 4.32 -16.69 20.64
N PHE A 395 3.10 -16.41 21.14
CA PHE A 395 2.11 -15.51 20.55
C PHE A 395 1.63 -15.95 19.16
N ARG A 396 1.65 -17.27 18.89
CA ARG A 396 1.12 -17.87 17.67
C ARG A 396 -0.35 -18.24 17.87
N VAL A 397 -1.18 -18.10 16.83
CA VAL A 397 -2.58 -18.54 16.86
C VAL A 397 -2.61 -20.06 16.95
N THR A 398 -3.25 -20.62 17.98
CA THR A 398 -3.37 -22.09 18.17
C THR A 398 -4.74 -22.61 17.78
N SER A 399 -5.76 -21.76 17.80
CA SER A 399 -7.09 -22.10 17.30
C SER A 399 -7.85 -20.88 16.80
N MET A 400 -8.72 -21.09 15.81
CA MET A 400 -9.68 -20.10 15.33
C MET A 400 -11.08 -20.73 15.29
N GLN A 401 -12.07 -20.07 15.89
CA GLN A 401 -13.47 -20.46 15.82
C GLN A 401 -14.29 -19.39 15.12
N ALA A 402 -14.96 -19.77 14.03
CA ALA A 402 -15.86 -18.90 13.29
C ALA A 402 -17.32 -19.14 13.71
N VAL A 403 -18.09 -18.05 13.83
CA VAL A 403 -19.54 -18.06 14.00
C VAL A 403 -20.13 -17.08 12.98
N ILE A 404 -20.85 -17.58 11.99
CA ILE A 404 -21.42 -16.78 10.89
C ILE A 404 -22.92 -17.02 10.88
N ASN A 405 -23.71 -15.94 10.82
CA ASN A 405 -25.17 -16.01 10.94
C ASN A 405 -25.62 -16.84 12.16
N GLU A 406 -25.00 -16.58 13.32
CA GLU A 406 -25.24 -17.30 14.59
C GLU A 406 -24.93 -18.82 14.54
N THR A 407 -24.43 -19.33 13.42
CA THR A 407 -24.07 -20.74 13.23
C THR A 407 -22.58 -20.92 13.55
N PRO A 408 -22.21 -21.66 14.61
CA PRO A 408 -20.82 -21.97 14.90
C PRO A 408 -20.28 -23.01 13.91
N LEU A 409 -19.10 -22.75 13.35
CA LEU A 409 -18.36 -23.68 12.53
C LEU A 409 -17.36 -24.50 13.37
N PRO A 410 -16.85 -25.63 12.84
CA PRO A 410 -15.76 -26.37 13.47
C PRO A 410 -14.55 -25.48 13.81
N ILE A 411 -13.84 -25.83 14.89
CA ILE A 411 -12.65 -25.11 15.31
C ILE A 411 -11.47 -25.55 14.46
N ASP A 412 -10.80 -24.61 13.82
CA ASP A 412 -9.52 -24.85 13.15
C ASP A 412 -8.38 -24.80 14.17
N LEU A 413 -7.62 -25.89 14.26
CA LEU A 413 -6.45 -26.00 15.13
C LEU A 413 -5.16 -25.78 14.34
N TYR A 414 -4.20 -25.09 14.96
CA TYR A 414 -2.90 -24.80 14.36
C TYR A 414 -1.79 -25.36 15.25
N ARG A 415 -0.81 -26.02 14.63
CA ARG A 415 0.40 -26.53 15.30
C ARG A 415 1.64 -26.13 14.54
N TYR A 416 2.71 -25.90 15.29
CA TYR A 416 3.97 -25.37 14.77
C TYR A 416 5.16 -26.11 15.36
N ASP A 417 6.21 -26.24 14.57
CA ASP A 417 7.53 -26.61 15.07
C ASP A 417 8.13 -25.45 15.86
N ASP A 418 8.52 -25.71 17.11
CA ASP A 418 9.02 -24.68 18.01
C ASP A 418 10.43 -24.17 17.72
N VAL A 419 11.19 -24.88 16.87
CA VAL A 419 12.57 -24.50 16.53
C VAL A 419 12.57 -23.64 15.27
N SER A 420 11.91 -24.11 14.21
CA SER A 420 11.88 -23.46 12.90
C SER A 420 10.68 -22.54 12.69
N GLY A 421 9.61 -22.70 13.47
CA GLY A 421 8.35 -21.95 13.31
C GLY A 421 7.44 -22.49 12.21
N LYS A 422 7.81 -23.59 11.56
CA LYS A 422 7.04 -24.23 10.48
C LYS A 422 5.65 -24.62 10.95
N THR A 423 4.63 -24.31 10.17
CA THR A 423 3.29 -24.87 10.38
C THR A 423 3.31 -26.38 10.11
N GLU A 424 3.01 -27.20 11.11
CA GLU A 424 2.91 -28.66 11.01
C GLU A 424 1.46 -29.11 10.82
N GLN A 425 0.49 -28.30 11.27
CA GLN A 425 -0.94 -28.55 11.10
C GLN A 425 -1.71 -27.24 11.01
N PHE A 426 -2.72 -27.18 10.14
CA PHE A 426 -3.74 -26.13 10.12
C PHE A 426 -5.11 -26.75 9.79
N GLY A 427 -6.09 -26.55 10.65
CA GLY A 427 -7.36 -27.27 10.59
C GLY A 427 -7.14 -28.79 10.62
N LYS A 428 -7.71 -29.49 9.63
CA LYS A 428 -7.54 -30.95 9.43
C LYS A 428 -6.30 -31.36 8.63
N PHE A 429 -5.53 -30.40 8.12
CA PHE A 429 -4.43 -30.66 7.19
C PHE A 429 -3.10 -30.75 7.93
N GLY A 430 -2.41 -31.89 7.79
CA GLY A 430 -1.02 -32.05 8.24
C GLY A 430 -0.03 -31.59 7.18
N VAL A 431 1.12 -31.08 7.61
CA VAL A 431 2.16 -30.56 6.72
C VAL A 431 3.49 -31.25 7.00
N ILE A 432 4.11 -31.79 5.94
CA ILE A 432 5.41 -32.45 5.99
C ILE A 432 6.39 -31.68 5.12
N TYR A 433 7.60 -31.46 5.63
CA TYR A 433 8.69 -30.77 4.94
C TYR A 433 9.84 -31.72 4.67
N TYR A 434 10.33 -31.77 3.43
CA TYR A 434 11.54 -32.47 3.05
C TYR A 434 12.41 -31.57 2.17
N ASP A 435 13.61 -31.24 2.64
CA ASP A 435 14.42 -30.13 2.11
C ASP A 435 13.59 -28.83 2.07
N ILE A 436 13.21 -28.40 0.87
CA ILE A 436 12.35 -27.24 0.58
C ILE A 436 10.96 -27.65 0.07
N ASN A 437 10.77 -28.94 -0.25
CA ASN A 437 9.52 -29.50 -0.74
C ASN A 437 8.51 -29.66 0.40
N GLN A 438 7.23 -29.59 0.02
CA GLN A 438 6.12 -29.51 0.95
C GLN A 438 5.04 -30.49 0.56
N ILE A 439 4.48 -31.18 1.55
CA ILE A 439 3.39 -32.13 1.39
C ILE A 439 2.30 -31.76 2.38
N ILE A 440 1.11 -31.42 1.88
CA ILE A 440 -0.09 -31.21 2.68
C ILE A 440 -0.91 -32.49 2.57
N THR A 441 -1.35 -33.06 3.69
CA THR A 441 -1.99 -34.38 3.69
C THR A 441 -3.17 -34.46 4.66
N THR A 442 -4.15 -35.26 4.27
CA THR A 442 -5.19 -35.80 5.16
C THR A 442 -5.18 -37.33 5.03
N ALA A 443 -6.18 -38.02 5.60
CA ALA A 443 -6.40 -39.44 5.34
C ALA A 443 -6.88 -39.73 3.90
N VAL A 444 -7.42 -38.73 3.20
CA VAL A 444 -8.05 -38.86 1.88
C VAL A 444 -7.15 -38.33 0.76
N MET A 445 -6.50 -37.18 0.98
CA MET A 445 -5.72 -36.50 -0.05
C MET A 445 -4.25 -36.30 0.33
N THR A 446 -3.44 -36.11 -0.69
CA THR A 446 -2.05 -35.68 -0.58
C THR A 446 -1.75 -34.66 -1.67
N HIS A 447 -1.34 -33.46 -1.27
CA HIS A 447 -0.95 -32.36 -2.15
C HIS A 447 0.55 -32.07 -1.98
N THR A 448 1.34 -32.45 -2.97
CA THR A 448 2.80 -32.36 -2.94
C THR A 448 3.31 -31.29 -3.88
N LYS A 449 4.20 -30.44 -3.41
CA LYS A 449 4.91 -29.43 -4.20
C LYS A 449 6.42 -29.66 -4.15
N HIS A 450 7.01 -29.76 -5.33
CA HIS A 450 8.44 -29.84 -5.52
C HIS A 450 9.00 -28.54 -6.08
N PHE A 451 10.18 -28.16 -5.60
CA PHE A 451 10.88 -26.96 -6.03
C PHE A 451 12.22 -27.31 -6.68
N ASP A 452 12.69 -26.46 -7.59
CA ASP A 452 13.98 -26.62 -8.25
C ASP A 452 15.15 -26.07 -7.40
N ALA A 453 16.38 -26.14 -7.93
CA ALA A 453 17.58 -25.63 -7.28
C ALA A 453 17.58 -24.10 -7.05
N TYR A 454 16.62 -23.37 -7.63
CA TYR A 454 16.42 -21.93 -7.42
C TYR A 454 15.34 -21.65 -6.36
N GLY A 455 14.62 -22.67 -5.89
CA GLY A 455 13.47 -22.53 -5.00
C GLY A 455 12.17 -22.16 -5.72
N ARG A 456 12.12 -22.32 -7.05
CA ARG A 456 10.92 -22.10 -7.88
C ARG A 456 10.11 -23.37 -7.95
N MET A 457 8.79 -23.27 -8.03
CA MET A 457 7.93 -24.45 -8.12
C MET A 457 8.16 -25.18 -9.45
N LYS A 458 8.57 -26.45 -9.38
CA LYS A 458 8.87 -27.29 -10.54
C LYS A 458 7.74 -28.26 -10.84
N GLU A 459 7.10 -28.79 -9.81
CA GLU A 459 6.10 -29.84 -9.94
C GLU A 459 5.05 -29.77 -8.82
N VAL A 460 3.79 -30.00 -9.18
CA VAL A 460 2.66 -30.14 -8.25
C VAL A 460 1.97 -31.47 -8.53
N GLN A 461 1.74 -32.24 -7.48
CA GLN A 461 1.01 -33.50 -7.51
C GLN A 461 -0.17 -33.41 -6.56
N TYR A 462 -1.35 -33.78 -7.02
CA TYR A 462 -2.54 -33.86 -6.18
C TYR A 462 -3.16 -35.24 -6.30
N GLU A 463 -3.10 -35.99 -5.20
CA GLU A 463 -3.64 -37.34 -5.10
C GLU A 463 -4.87 -37.35 -4.18
N ILE A 464 -5.89 -38.10 -4.58
CA ILE A 464 -7.10 -38.36 -3.78
C ILE A 464 -7.33 -39.86 -3.80
N PHE A 465 -7.51 -40.47 -2.62
CA PHE A 465 -7.54 -41.93 -2.44
C PHE A 465 -6.36 -42.65 -3.11
N ARG A 466 -5.15 -42.07 -3.01
CA ARG A 466 -3.90 -42.56 -3.62
C ARG A 466 -3.94 -42.65 -5.16
N SER A 467 -4.87 -41.95 -5.81
CA SER A 467 -4.93 -41.81 -7.26
C SER A 467 -4.57 -40.39 -7.65
N LEU A 468 -3.67 -40.25 -8.63
CA LEU A 468 -3.19 -38.95 -9.13
C LEU A 468 -4.29 -38.25 -9.94
N MET A 469 -4.93 -37.26 -9.32
CA MET A 469 -6.03 -36.50 -9.91
C MET A 469 -5.54 -35.27 -10.66
N TYR A 470 -4.44 -34.66 -10.23
CA TYR A 470 -3.85 -33.52 -10.90
C TYR A 470 -2.33 -33.59 -10.84
N TRP A 471 -1.70 -33.24 -11.95
CA TRP A 471 -0.25 -33.15 -12.06
C TRP A 471 0.14 -31.96 -12.93
N MET A 472 1.13 -31.21 -12.48
CA MET A 472 1.68 -30.09 -13.23
C MET A 472 3.19 -30.09 -13.13
N THR A 473 3.88 -29.81 -14.23
CA THR A 473 5.29 -29.38 -14.19
C THR A 473 5.48 -28.02 -14.84
N VAL A 474 6.47 -27.29 -14.35
CA VAL A 474 6.85 -25.96 -14.82
C VAL A 474 8.35 -25.95 -15.10
N GLN A 475 8.74 -25.38 -16.24
CA GLN A 475 10.13 -25.15 -16.59
C GLN A 475 10.37 -23.67 -16.86
N TYR A 476 11.56 -23.22 -16.51
CA TYR A 476 11.95 -21.83 -16.56
C TYR A 476 13.20 -21.63 -17.42
N ASP A 477 13.35 -20.45 -17.99
CA ASP A 477 14.60 -20.03 -18.62
C ASP A 477 15.65 -19.53 -17.60
N ASN A 478 16.77 -19.03 -18.13
CA ASN A 478 17.87 -18.45 -17.37
C ASN A 478 17.57 -17.05 -16.78
N MET A 479 16.38 -16.48 -17.04
CA MET A 479 15.89 -15.26 -16.40
C MET A 479 14.78 -15.56 -15.38
N GLY A 480 14.36 -16.82 -15.25
CA GLY A 480 13.29 -17.23 -14.35
C GLY A 480 11.88 -17.06 -14.91
N ARG A 481 11.74 -16.86 -16.23
CA ARG A 481 10.44 -16.82 -16.91
C ARG A 481 9.96 -18.24 -17.20
N VAL A 482 8.66 -18.49 -17.08
CA VAL A 482 8.04 -19.79 -17.39
C VAL A 482 8.05 -20.01 -18.89
N VAL A 483 8.77 -21.01 -19.39
CA VAL A 483 8.87 -21.34 -20.83
C VAL A 483 8.08 -22.58 -21.22
N LYS A 484 7.78 -23.46 -20.26
CA LYS A 484 7.00 -24.67 -20.51
C LYS A 484 6.18 -25.05 -19.29
N LYS A 485 4.93 -25.47 -19.51
CA LYS A 485 4.03 -26.02 -18.49
C LYS A 485 3.37 -27.29 -19.02
N GLU A 486 3.47 -28.41 -18.30
CA GLU A 486 2.73 -29.63 -18.63
C GLU A 486 1.65 -29.84 -17.58
N LEU A 487 0.44 -30.19 -18.02
CA LEU A 487 -0.74 -30.34 -17.17
C LEU A 487 -1.45 -31.65 -17.47
N LYS A 488 -1.78 -32.40 -16.42
CA LYS A 488 -2.70 -33.54 -16.46
C LYS A 488 -3.80 -33.30 -15.44
N VAL A 489 -5.04 -33.22 -15.91
CA VAL A 489 -6.22 -32.89 -15.09
C VAL A 489 -7.22 -34.04 -15.20
N GLY A 490 -7.34 -34.82 -14.14
CA GLY A 490 -8.09 -36.07 -14.08
C GLY A 490 -7.19 -37.30 -14.26
N PRO A 491 -7.57 -38.44 -13.65
CA PRO A 491 -6.72 -39.64 -13.60
C PRO A 491 -6.45 -40.27 -14.99
N TYR A 492 -7.44 -40.17 -15.88
CA TYR A 492 -7.43 -40.76 -17.23
C TYR A 492 -7.16 -39.73 -18.34
N ALA A 493 -6.89 -38.48 -18.01
CA ALA A 493 -6.70 -37.43 -19.01
C ALA A 493 -5.31 -37.47 -19.65
N ASN A 494 -5.24 -37.01 -20.90
CA ASN A 494 -3.97 -36.80 -21.59
C ASN A 494 -3.21 -35.61 -20.99
N THR A 495 -1.89 -35.67 -21.06
CA THR A 495 -1.04 -34.54 -20.67
C THR A 495 -1.09 -33.48 -21.77
N THR A 496 -1.41 -32.25 -21.38
CA THR A 496 -1.38 -31.07 -22.25
C THR A 496 -0.11 -30.29 -22.00
N ARG A 497 0.67 -30.02 -23.04
CA ARG A 497 1.88 -29.22 -22.96
C ARG A 497 1.64 -27.81 -23.48
N TYR A 498 1.95 -26.82 -22.66
CA TYR A 498 2.01 -25.41 -23.01
C TYR A 498 3.47 -24.98 -23.16
N SER A 499 3.80 -24.28 -24.23
CA SER A 499 5.10 -23.65 -24.45
C SER A 499 4.91 -22.14 -24.60
N TYR A 500 5.80 -21.36 -23.98
CA TYR A 500 5.70 -19.91 -23.89
C TYR A 500 6.97 -19.26 -24.44
N GLU A 501 6.78 -18.30 -25.34
CA GLU A 501 7.86 -17.53 -25.95
C GLU A 501 7.72 -16.05 -25.57
N TYR A 502 8.86 -15.38 -25.41
CA TYR A 502 8.93 -13.99 -24.95
C TYR A 502 9.71 -13.13 -25.94
N ASP A 503 9.34 -11.85 -26.03
CA ASP A 503 10.03 -10.89 -26.87
C ASP A 503 11.37 -10.40 -26.27
N ALA A 504 11.96 -9.40 -26.93
CA ALA A 504 13.20 -8.75 -26.51
C ALA A 504 13.10 -8.06 -25.14
N ASP A 505 11.93 -7.65 -24.67
CA ASP A 505 11.76 -6.99 -23.36
C ASP A 505 11.22 -7.95 -22.28
N GLY A 506 11.02 -9.22 -22.63
CA GLY A 506 10.51 -10.24 -21.70
C GLY A 506 8.99 -10.25 -21.57
N GLN A 507 8.28 -9.69 -22.55
CA GLN A 507 6.83 -9.69 -22.64
C GLN A 507 6.37 -10.95 -23.39
N LEU A 508 5.26 -11.57 -22.95
CA LEU A 508 4.78 -12.83 -23.50
C LEU A 508 4.35 -12.67 -24.96
N GLN A 509 4.97 -13.37 -25.91
CA GLN A 509 4.71 -13.19 -27.34
C GLN A 509 3.82 -14.29 -27.93
N THR A 510 4.12 -15.55 -27.64
CA THR A 510 3.41 -16.70 -28.24
C THR A 510 3.16 -17.77 -27.20
N VAL A 511 1.98 -18.40 -27.28
CA VAL A 511 1.63 -19.57 -26.48
C VAL A 511 1.21 -20.70 -27.41
N SER A 512 1.89 -21.83 -27.28
CA SER A 512 1.65 -23.03 -28.09
C SER A 512 1.09 -24.16 -27.23
N ILE A 513 0.07 -24.85 -27.71
CA ILE A 513 -0.47 -26.07 -27.08
C ILE A 513 -0.03 -27.28 -27.91
N ASN A 514 0.65 -28.23 -27.28
CA ASN A 514 1.18 -29.43 -27.92
C ASN A 514 1.98 -29.09 -29.20
N ASP A 515 2.89 -28.10 -29.08
CA ASP A 515 3.73 -27.52 -30.14
C ASP A 515 2.97 -26.80 -31.28
N LYS A 516 1.66 -26.58 -31.14
CA LYS A 516 0.88 -25.80 -32.11
C LYS A 516 0.60 -24.40 -31.55
N PRO A 517 1.04 -23.32 -32.23
CA PRO A 517 0.78 -21.96 -31.77
C PRO A 517 -0.72 -21.69 -31.78
N LEU A 518 -1.25 -21.25 -30.64
CA LEU A 518 -2.68 -20.95 -30.47
C LEU A 518 -2.91 -19.46 -30.19
N TRP A 519 -2.15 -18.89 -29.25
CA TRP A 519 -2.26 -17.48 -28.91
C TRP A 519 -1.01 -16.71 -29.32
N ARG A 520 -1.24 -15.50 -29.83
CA ARG A 520 -0.19 -14.51 -30.10
C ARG A 520 -0.55 -13.19 -29.44
N TYR A 521 0.46 -12.53 -28.93
CA TYR A 521 0.39 -11.25 -28.25
C TYR A 521 1.48 -10.34 -28.80
N SER A 522 1.16 -9.05 -28.97
CA SER A 522 2.13 -8.04 -29.39
C SER A 522 1.87 -6.75 -28.62
N TYR A 523 2.94 -6.00 -28.43
CA TYR A 523 2.91 -4.80 -27.60
C TYR A 523 3.35 -3.57 -28.40
N ASP A 524 2.84 -2.40 -28.02
CA ASP A 524 3.33 -1.12 -28.52
C ASP A 524 4.61 -0.66 -27.78
N LEU A 525 5.14 0.51 -28.16
CA LEU A 525 6.35 1.06 -27.56
C LEU A 525 6.22 1.38 -26.06
N ASN A 526 5.01 1.62 -25.55
CA ASN A 526 4.77 1.84 -24.12
C ASN A 526 4.48 0.54 -23.36
N GLY A 527 4.43 -0.60 -24.06
CA GLY A 527 4.11 -1.90 -23.49
C GLY A 527 2.61 -2.16 -23.34
N ASN A 528 1.75 -1.45 -24.06
CA ASN A 528 0.33 -1.79 -24.12
C ASN A 528 0.11 -2.98 -25.07
N LEU A 529 -0.70 -3.95 -24.66
CA LEU A 529 -1.06 -5.12 -25.49
C LEU A 529 -1.93 -4.68 -26.69
N HIS A 530 -1.35 -4.42 -27.87
CA HIS A 530 -2.11 -3.88 -29.02
C HIS A 530 -2.68 -4.94 -29.97
N LEU A 531 -2.36 -6.21 -29.75
CA LEU A 531 -2.81 -7.32 -30.57
C LEU A 531 -2.89 -8.59 -29.73
N LEU A 532 -4.02 -9.28 -29.76
CA LEU A 532 -4.20 -10.56 -29.05
C LEU A 532 -5.09 -11.55 -29.82
N SER A 533 -4.94 -12.83 -29.51
CA SER A 533 -5.87 -13.90 -29.86
C SER A 533 -6.90 -14.08 -28.73
N PRO A 534 -8.20 -13.77 -28.92
CA PRO A 534 -9.20 -13.83 -27.84
C PRO A 534 -9.74 -15.24 -27.64
N GLY A 535 -9.97 -15.64 -26.39
CA GLY A 535 -10.58 -16.92 -26.03
C GLY A 535 -9.89 -18.12 -26.71
N ASN A 536 -10.65 -18.92 -27.46
CA ASN A 536 -10.13 -20.06 -28.25
C ASN A 536 -9.98 -19.73 -29.75
N SER A 537 -9.89 -18.45 -30.11
CA SER A 537 -9.82 -18.00 -31.50
C SER A 537 -8.39 -17.73 -31.95
N ALA A 538 -8.01 -18.27 -33.10
CA ALA A 538 -6.75 -17.92 -33.77
C ALA A 538 -6.78 -16.52 -34.42
N ARG A 539 -7.94 -15.83 -34.43
CA ARG A 539 -8.09 -14.49 -35.03
C ARG A 539 -7.36 -13.45 -34.19
N LEU A 540 -6.43 -12.74 -34.82
CA LEU A 540 -5.77 -11.59 -34.22
C LEU A 540 -6.74 -10.41 -34.13
N THR A 541 -6.88 -9.88 -32.93
CA THR A 541 -7.79 -8.79 -32.59
C THR A 541 -6.99 -7.60 -32.09
N PRO A 542 -7.11 -6.42 -32.73
CA PRO A 542 -6.35 -5.25 -32.35
C PRO A 542 -6.96 -4.56 -31.13
N LEU A 543 -6.11 -3.98 -30.29
CA LEU A 543 -6.48 -3.06 -29.21
C LEU A 543 -5.91 -1.68 -29.53
N ARG A 544 -6.63 -0.65 -29.14
CA ARG A 544 -6.23 0.75 -29.36
C ARG A 544 -6.14 1.51 -28.06
N TYR A 545 -5.20 2.44 -28.02
CA TYR A 545 -4.88 3.26 -26.86
C TYR A 545 -4.79 4.75 -27.23
N ASP A 546 -5.04 5.62 -26.28
CA ASP A 546 -4.74 7.05 -26.41
C ASP A 546 -3.32 7.39 -25.91
N LEU A 547 -2.94 8.68 -25.97
CA LEU A 547 -1.61 9.15 -25.53
C LEU A 547 -1.34 8.97 -24.03
N ARG A 548 -2.38 8.70 -23.24
CA ARG A 548 -2.31 8.45 -21.79
C ARG A 548 -2.32 6.94 -21.47
N ASP A 549 -2.06 6.10 -22.46
CA ASP A 549 -2.08 4.64 -22.39
C ASP A 549 -3.45 4.04 -21.99
N ARG A 550 -4.55 4.83 -22.10
CA ARG A 550 -5.92 4.38 -21.80
C ARG A 550 -6.49 3.62 -22.99
N ILE A 551 -7.12 2.48 -22.75
CA ILE A 551 -7.75 1.68 -23.82
C ILE A 551 -8.98 2.41 -24.38
N THR A 552 -9.12 2.39 -25.71
CA THR A 552 -10.25 3.00 -26.44
C THR A 552 -11.04 1.97 -27.25
N ARG A 553 -10.44 0.83 -27.61
CA ARG A 553 -11.10 -0.23 -28.37
C ARG A 553 -10.44 -1.59 -28.17
N LEU A 554 -11.24 -2.65 -28.21
CA LEU A 554 -10.84 -4.06 -28.29
C LEU A 554 -11.62 -4.72 -29.44
N GLY A 555 -10.98 -4.97 -30.57
CA GLY A 555 -11.66 -5.46 -31.77
C GLY A 555 -12.73 -4.49 -32.23
N ASP A 556 -14.00 -4.89 -32.14
CA ASP A 556 -15.16 -4.04 -32.43
C ASP A 556 -15.82 -3.43 -31.19
N VAL A 557 -15.41 -3.86 -30.00
CA VAL A 557 -15.94 -3.37 -28.73
C VAL A 557 -15.27 -2.04 -28.38
N GLN A 558 -16.07 -1.00 -28.23
CA GLN A 558 -15.60 0.31 -27.78
C GLN A 558 -15.34 0.29 -26.27
N TYR A 559 -14.24 0.92 -25.85
CA TYR A 559 -13.92 1.16 -24.45
C TYR A 559 -13.95 2.66 -24.18
N LYS A 560 -14.39 3.04 -22.98
CA LYS A 560 -14.20 4.38 -22.45
C LYS A 560 -13.60 4.29 -21.06
N MET A 561 -12.46 4.96 -20.90
CA MET A 561 -11.89 5.31 -19.62
C MET A 561 -12.36 6.72 -19.27
N ASP A 562 -12.57 7.00 -17.99
CA ASP A 562 -12.84 8.36 -17.54
C ASP A 562 -11.55 9.21 -17.50
N GLU A 563 -11.71 10.49 -17.18
CA GLU A 563 -10.59 11.44 -17.15
C GLU A 563 -9.57 11.16 -16.04
N ASP A 564 -9.96 10.42 -15.00
CA ASP A 564 -9.04 9.98 -13.94
C ASP A 564 -8.32 8.68 -14.33
N GLY A 565 -8.73 8.05 -15.44
CA GLY A 565 -8.14 6.84 -15.98
C GLY A 565 -8.79 5.54 -15.51
N PHE A 566 -9.98 5.59 -14.89
CA PHE A 566 -10.74 4.41 -14.48
C PHE A 566 -11.66 3.91 -15.58
N LEU A 567 -11.90 2.58 -15.64
CA LEU A 567 -12.86 1.98 -16.56
C LEU A 567 -14.26 2.53 -16.31
N LYS A 568 -14.86 3.11 -17.36
CA LYS A 568 -16.22 3.67 -17.33
C LYS A 568 -17.20 2.84 -18.16
N GLN A 569 -16.79 2.41 -19.36
CA GLN A 569 -17.65 1.66 -20.28
C GLN A 569 -16.87 0.65 -21.12
N ARG A 570 -17.49 -0.52 -21.34
CA ARG A 570 -17.05 -1.54 -22.31
C ARG A 570 -18.25 -2.03 -23.10
N GLY A 571 -18.37 -1.61 -24.36
CA GLY A 571 -19.57 -1.86 -25.16
C GLY A 571 -20.81 -1.31 -24.44
N ASN A 572 -21.73 -2.19 -24.04
CA ASN A 572 -22.94 -1.84 -23.30
C ASN A 572 -22.79 -1.99 -21.77
N ASP A 573 -21.65 -2.50 -21.30
CA ASP A 573 -21.35 -2.62 -19.87
C ASP A 573 -20.90 -1.26 -19.33
N ILE A 574 -21.53 -0.81 -18.24
CA ILE A 574 -21.19 0.41 -17.53
C ILE A 574 -20.62 0.05 -16.15
N PHE A 575 -19.57 0.75 -15.74
CA PHE A 575 -18.84 0.53 -14.50
C PHE A 575 -18.82 1.81 -13.66
N GLU A 576 -19.25 1.71 -12.41
CA GLU A 576 -19.30 2.84 -11.48
C GLU A 576 -18.25 2.66 -10.37
N TYR A 577 -17.16 3.43 -10.47
CA TYR A 577 -16.10 3.51 -9.45
C TYR A 577 -16.27 4.73 -8.55
N ASN A 578 -16.22 4.52 -7.23
CA ASN A 578 -16.26 5.60 -6.24
C ASN A 578 -14.90 6.35 -6.13
N SER A 579 -14.83 7.36 -5.27
CA SER A 579 -13.60 8.15 -5.07
C SER A 579 -12.43 7.37 -4.47
N ALA A 580 -12.70 6.30 -3.74
CA ALA A 580 -11.68 5.39 -3.21
C ALA A 580 -11.17 4.38 -4.28
N GLY A 581 -11.68 4.46 -5.52
CA GLY A 581 -11.30 3.56 -6.60
C GLY A 581 -11.92 2.17 -6.53
N LEU A 582 -12.99 2.00 -5.74
CA LEU A 582 -13.70 0.73 -5.58
C LEU A 582 -14.90 0.66 -6.54
N LEU A 583 -15.05 -0.45 -7.27
CA LEU A 583 -16.21 -0.70 -8.13
C LEU A 583 -17.44 -0.95 -7.25
N ILE A 584 -18.39 -0.02 -7.24
CA ILE A 584 -19.61 -0.12 -6.40
C ILE A 584 -20.80 -0.71 -7.14
N LYS A 585 -20.81 -0.58 -8.48
CA LYS A 585 -21.88 -1.09 -9.33
C LYS A 585 -21.39 -1.32 -10.75
N ALA A 586 -21.88 -2.37 -11.38
CA ALA A 586 -21.75 -2.58 -12.81
C ALA A 586 -23.08 -3.07 -13.38
N TYR A 587 -23.42 -2.68 -14.60
CA TYR A 587 -24.68 -3.08 -15.22
C TYR A 587 -24.61 -3.01 -16.74
N ASN A 588 -25.54 -3.71 -17.39
CA ASN A 588 -25.75 -3.64 -18.83
C ASN A 588 -27.25 -3.57 -19.11
N LYS A 589 -27.70 -2.43 -19.62
CA LYS A 589 -29.13 -2.19 -19.90
C LYS A 589 -29.68 -3.06 -21.03
N ALA A 590 -28.84 -3.41 -22.01
CA ALA A 590 -29.27 -4.21 -23.16
C ALA A 590 -29.52 -5.68 -22.77
N SER A 591 -28.68 -6.26 -21.92
CA SER A 591 -28.85 -7.63 -21.42
C SER A 591 -29.58 -7.73 -20.07
N GLY A 592 -29.93 -6.60 -19.45
CA GLY A 592 -30.78 -6.54 -18.25
C GLY A 592 -30.13 -7.00 -16.93
N TRP A 593 -28.80 -7.16 -16.87
CA TRP A 593 -28.11 -7.53 -15.63
C TRP A 593 -27.52 -6.31 -14.91
N SER A 594 -27.51 -6.38 -13.58
CA SER A 594 -26.73 -5.48 -12.73
C SER A 594 -26.15 -6.23 -11.53
N VAL A 595 -25.03 -5.73 -11.02
CA VAL A 595 -24.37 -6.22 -9.81
C VAL A 595 -23.93 -5.02 -8.97
N LYS A 596 -24.16 -5.11 -7.66
CA LYS A 596 -23.76 -4.12 -6.66
C LYS A 596 -22.77 -4.75 -5.70
N TYR A 597 -21.77 -3.98 -5.30
CA TYR A 597 -20.75 -4.42 -4.37
C TYR A 597 -20.76 -3.54 -3.11
N ARG A 598 -20.50 -4.16 -1.96
CA ARG A 598 -20.27 -3.45 -0.68
C ARG A 598 -18.86 -3.71 -0.18
N TYR A 599 -18.31 -2.76 0.56
CA TYR A 599 -16.96 -2.81 1.11
C TYR A 599 -16.99 -2.51 2.62
N ASP A 600 -15.99 -3.01 3.34
CA ASP A 600 -15.75 -2.61 4.73
C ASP A 600 -14.90 -1.33 4.83
N GLY A 601 -14.70 -0.84 6.05
CA GLY A 601 -13.87 0.34 6.32
C GLY A 601 -12.37 0.15 6.08
N LEU A 602 -11.94 -1.03 5.61
CA LEU A 602 -10.57 -1.34 5.21
C LEU A 602 -10.42 -1.50 3.69
N GLY A 603 -11.47 -1.17 2.92
CA GLY A 603 -11.45 -1.23 1.46
C GLY A 603 -11.61 -2.64 0.89
N ARG A 604 -11.98 -3.64 1.70
CA ARG A 604 -12.16 -5.03 1.24
C ARG A 604 -13.61 -5.29 0.84
N ARG A 605 -13.84 -6.04 -0.24
CA ARG A 605 -15.19 -6.40 -0.69
C ARG A 605 -15.87 -7.32 0.33
N VAL A 606 -17.04 -6.96 0.84
CA VAL A 606 -17.80 -7.76 1.82
C VAL A 606 -19.10 -8.32 1.28
N SER A 607 -19.60 -7.82 0.14
CA SER A 607 -20.77 -8.38 -0.54
C SER A 607 -20.74 -8.17 -2.05
N SER A 608 -21.34 -9.10 -2.78
CA SER A 608 -21.74 -8.98 -4.19
C SER A 608 -23.20 -9.41 -4.32
N LYS A 609 -24.04 -8.54 -4.88
CA LYS A 609 -25.49 -8.77 -5.06
C LYS A 609 -25.90 -8.45 -6.49
N THR A 610 -26.44 -9.44 -7.19
CA THR A 610 -26.94 -9.28 -8.57
C THR A 610 -28.44 -9.00 -8.60
N SER A 611 -28.93 -8.40 -9.68
CA SER A 611 -30.37 -8.23 -9.92
C SER A 611 -31.15 -9.54 -10.06
N HIS A 612 -30.46 -10.63 -10.37
CA HIS A 612 -31.04 -11.97 -10.54
C HIS A 612 -31.14 -12.76 -9.22
N GLY A 613 -30.83 -12.14 -8.08
CA GLY A 613 -31.00 -12.74 -6.75
C GLY A 613 -29.77 -13.44 -6.17
N HIS A 614 -28.68 -13.61 -6.94
CA HIS A 614 -27.41 -14.08 -6.36
C HIS A 614 -26.86 -13.05 -5.39
N HIS A 615 -26.63 -13.45 -4.14
CA HIS A 615 -26.06 -12.60 -3.11
C HIS A 615 -25.06 -13.40 -2.26
N LEU A 616 -23.81 -12.92 -2.24
CA LEU A 616 -22.70 -13.52 -1.51
C LEU A 616 -22.11 -12.50 -0.54
N GLN A 617 -21.72 -12.96 0.64
CA GLN A 617 -20.89 -12.20 1.59
C GLN A 617 -19.50 -12.84 1.77
N PHE A 618 -18.48 -11.99 1.97
CA PHE A 618 -17.08 -12.39 2.09
C PHE A 618 -16.54 -12.02 3.48
N PHE A 619 -15.79 -12.93 4.11
CA PHE A 619 -15.16 -12.70 5.41
C PHE A 619 -13.66 -13.04 5.44
N TYR A 620 -12.92 -12.30 6.27
CA TYR A 620 -11.46 -12.26 6.30
C TYR A 620 -10.93 -12.58 7.71
N ALA A 621 -10.76 -13.86 8.01
CA ALA A 621 -10.37 -14.37 9.33
C ALA A 621 -8.85 -14.62 9.47
N ASP A 622 -8.09 -14.64 8.36
CA ASP A 622 -6.64 -14.79 8.43
C ASP A 622 -6.02 -13.46 8.88
N LEU A 623 -5.58 -13.41 10.14
CA LEU A 623 -4.91 -12.24 10.69
C LEU A 623 -3.57 -11.95 10.00
N THR A 624 -2.90 -12.97 9.45
CA THR A 624 -1.60 -12.81 8.77
C THR A 624 -1.73 -12.31 7.34
N ASN A 625 -2.82 -12.66 6.65
CA ASN A 625 -3.13 -12.21 5.29
C ASN A 625 -4.52 -11.55 5.26
N PRO A 626 -4.64 -10.28 5.69
CA PRO A 626 -5.94 -9.65 5.94
C PRO A 626 -6.76 -9.34 4.68
N THR A 627 -6.20 -9.52 3.48
CA THR A 627 -6.87 -9.40 2.17
C THR A 627 -7.43 -10.72 1.65
N LYS A 628 -7.09 -11.86 2.27
CA LYS A 628 -7.49 -13.20 1.80
C LYS A 628 -8.90 -13.55 2.32
N VAL A 629 -9.80 -13.86 1.40
CA VAL A 629 -11.14 -14.35 1.76
C VAL A 629 -10.99 -15.74 2.36
N THR A 630 -11.58 -15.97 3.54
CA THR A 630 -11.50 -17.26 4.25
C THR A 630 -12.85 -17.95 4.33
N HIS A 631 -13.93 -17.17 4.37
CA HIS A 631 -15.27 -17.70 4.45
C HIS A 631 -16.21 -16.94 3.51
N LEU A 632 -17.18 -17.66 2.96
CA LEU A 632 -18.26 -17.15 2.13
C LEU A 632 -19.60 -17.48 2.77
N TYR A 633 -20.56 -16.57 2.74
CA TYR A 633 -21.96 -16.88 3.05
C TYR A 633 -22.82 -16.68 1.81
N ASN A 634 -23.54 -17.73 1.40
CA ASN A 634 -24.44 -17.69 0.26
C ASN A 634 -25.88 -17.48 0.74
N HIS A 635 -26.48 -16.34 0.42
CA HIS A 635 -27.85 -16.03 0.84
C HIS A 635 -28.91 -16.89 0.14
N SER A 636 -28.59 -17.44 -1.04
CA SER A 636 -29.54 -18.27 -1.78
C SER A 636 -29.68 -19.67 -1.17
N SER A 637 -28.59 -20.25 -0.64
CA SER A 637 -28.60 -21.57 0.02
C SER A 637 -28.54 -21.51 1.55
N SER A 638 -28.24 -20.35 2.14
CA SER A 638 -27.89 -20.17 3.55
C SER A 638 -26.70 -21.03 4.02
N GLU A 639 -25.84 -21.43 3.09
CA GLU A 639 -24.64 -22.21 3.38
C GLU A 639 -23.43 -21.30 3.58
N ILE A 640 -22.51 -21.77 4.43
CA ILE A 640 -21.21 -21.16 4.65
C ILE A 640 -20.16 -22.02 3.96
N THR A 641 -19.23 -21.41 3.22
CA THR A 641 -18.08 -22.10 2.62
C THR A 641 -16.80 -21.62 3.27
N SER A 642 -16.01 -22.53 3.86
CA SER A 642 -14.65 -22.29 4.34
C SER A 642 -13.64 -22.58 3.23
N LEU A 643 -12.70 -21.67 3.02
CA LEU A 643 -11.67 -21.74 1.97
C LEU A 643 -10.29 -21.99 2.60
N TYR A 644 -9.59 -23.02 2.14
CA TYR A 644 -8.27 -23.40 2.66
C TYR A 644 -7.18 -23.20 1.60
N TYR A 645 -6.09 -22.57 2.05
CA TYR A 645 -4.98 -22.15 1.20
C TYR A 645 -3.70 -22.88 1.60
N ASP A 646 -2.89 -23.24 0.61
CA ASP A 646 -1.59 -23.84 0.86
C ASP A 646 -0.56 -22.80 1.35
N LEU A 647 0.66 -23.26 1.61
CA LEU A 647 1.74 -22.42 2.14
C LEU A 647 2.23 -21.32 1.16
N GLN A 648 1.88 -21.38 -0.12
CA GLN A 648 2.12 -20.30 -1.11
C GLN A 648 0.89 -19.40 -1.27
N GLY A 649 -0.20 -19.69 -0.57
CA GLY A 649 -1.43 -18.91 -0.62
C GLY A 649 -2.36 -19.28 -1.76
N HIS A 650 -2.18 -20.45 -2.42
CA HIS A 650 -3.11 -20.91 -3.46
C HIS A 650 -4.24 -21.72 -2.83
N LEU A 651 -5.46 -21.56 -3.35
CA LEU A 651 -6.63 -22.33 -2.90
C LEU A 651 -6.45 -23.81 -3.25
N PHE A 652 -6.54 -24.71 -2.27
CA PHE A 652 -6.38 -26.15 -2.52
C PHE A 652 -7.55 -27.00 -2.02
N ALA A 653 -8.37 -26.47 -1.12
CA ALA A 653 -9.57 -27.13 -0.63
C ALA A 653 -10.64 -26.13 -0.20
N MET A 654 -11.89 -26.58 -0.18
CA MET A 654 -13.00 -25.87 0.46
C MET A 654 -13.98 -26.86 1.10
N GLU A 655 -14.70 -26.37 2.10
CA GLU A 655 -15.65 -27.16 2.89
C GLU A 655 -16.93 -26.35 3.11
N LEU A 656 -18.09 -26.97 2.91
CA LEU A 656 -19.37 -26.33 3.17
C LEU A 656 -19.86 -26.69 4.57
N SER A 657 -20.70 -25.82 5.14
CA SER A 657 -21.41 -26.09 6.39
C SER A 657 -22.34 -27.30 6.32
N SER A 658 -22.67 -27.78 5.11
CA SER A 658 -23.39 -29.06 4.88
C SER A 658 -22.54 -30.29 5.19
N GLY A 659 -21.20 -30.14 5.26
CA GLY A 659 -20.23 -31.23 5.37
C GLY A 659 -19.62 -31.65 4.03
N ASP A 660 -20.04 -31.05 2.91
CA ASP A 660 -19.45 -31.35 1.60
C ASP A 660 -18.02 -30.80 1.50
N GLU A 661 -17.10 -31.67 1.06
CA GLU A 661 -15.70 -31.33 0.84
C GLU A 661 -15.38 -31.27 -0.66
N PHE A 662 -14.56 -30.29 -1.03
CA PHE A 662 -14.06 -30.13 -2.38
C PHE A 662 -12.56 -29.85 -2.39
N TYR A 663 -11.85 -30.51 -3.30
CA TYR A 663 -10.41 -30.38 -3.50
C TYR A 663 -10.14 -29.64 -4.80
N ILE A 664 -9.32 -28.60 -4.75
CA ILE A 664 -9.17 -27.61 -5.83
C ILE A 664 -7.75 -27.66 -6.36
N ALA A 665 -7.58 -27.97 -7.64
CA ALA A 665 -6.28 -27.93 -8.28
C ALA A 665 -6.00 -26.53 -8.84
N CYS A 666 -4.99 -25.85 -8.30
CA CYS A 666 -4.49 -24.57 -8.82
C CYS A 666 -3.20 -24.74 -9.63
N ASP A 667 -2.97 -23.82 -10.57
CA ASP A 667 -1.70 -23.72 -11.28
C ASP A 667 -0.62 -22.94 -10.49
N ASN A 668 0.49 -22.62 -11.16
CA ASN A 668 1.66 -22.00 -10.56
C ASN A 668 1.45 -20.56 -10.07
N ILE A 669 0.39 -19.90 -10.52
CA ILE A 669 0.02 -18.54 -10.13
C ILE A 669 -1.23 -18.51 -9.23
N GLY A 670 -1.68 -19.68 -8.74
CA GLY A 670 -2.82 -19.78 -7.84
C GLY A 670 -4.19 -19.69 -8.52
N THR A 671 -4.27 -19.96 -9.83
CA THR A 671 -5.53 -19.98 -10.57
C THR A 671 -6.19 -21.37 -10.49
N PRO A 672 -7.44 -21.50 -9.99
CA PRO A 672 -8.15 -22.79 -9.96
C PRO A 672 -8.43 -23.33 -11.37
N LEU A 673 -7.93 -24.53 -11.67
CA LEU A 673 -8.12 -25.21 -12.97
C LEU A 673 -9.14 -26.36 -12.90
N ALA A 674 -9.29 -27.00 -11.75
CA ALA A 674 -10.24 -28.10 -11.57
C ALA A 674 -10.72 -28.25 -10.13
N VAL A 675 -11.90 -28.83 -9.97
CA VAL A 675 -12.51 -29.17 -8.68
C VAL A 675 -12.87 -30.64 -8.65
N PHE A 676 -12.47 -31.30 -7.57
CA PHE A 676 -12.81 -32.68 -7.27
C PHE A 676 -13.71 -32.73 -6.03
N SER A 677 -14.71 -33.61 -6.02
CA SER A 677 -15.53 -33.89 -4.84
C SER A 677 -14.73 -34.60 -3.74
N GLY A 678 -15.30 -34.68 -2.54
CA GLY A 678 -14.78 -35.51 -1.44
C GLY A 678 -14.58 -36.99 -1.80
N THR A 679 -15.30 -37.48 -2.82
CA THR A 679 -15.17 -38.85 -3.36
C THR A 679 -14.11 -38.97 -4.47
N GLY A 680 -13.43 -37.89 -4.84
CA GLY A 680 -12.40 -37.87 -5.88
C GLY A 680 -12.93 -37.77 -7.32
N LEU A 681 -14.20 -37.41 -7.53
CA LEU A 681 -14.77 -37.20 -8.86
C LEU A 681 -14.51 -35.76 -9.33
N MET A 682 -14.04 -35.58 -10.56
CA MET A 682 -13.89 -34.25 -11.15
C MET A 682 -15.26 -33.67 -11.52
N ILE A 683 -15.67 -32.61 -10.84
CA ILE A 683 -16.99 -31.98 -11.04
C ILE A 683 -16.94 -30.69 -11.87
N LYS A 684 -15.75 -30.10 -12.02
CA LYS A 684 -15.53 -28.88 -12.79
C LYS A 684 -14.08 -28.82 -13.29
N GLN A 685 -13.90 -28.39 -14.53
CA GLN A 685 -12.63 -28.03 -15.13
C GLN A 685 -12.78 -26.68 -15.84
N ILE A 686 -11.79 -25.81 -15.66
CA ILE A 686 -11.75 -24.47 -16.22
C ILE A 686 -10.43 -24.29 -16.99
N LEU A 687 -10.52 -23.78 -18.22
CA LEU A 687 -9.34 -23.45 -19.02
C LEU A 687 -9.28 -21.95 -19.28
N TYR A 688 -8.09 -21.39 -19.08
CA TYR A 688 -7.79 -19.96 -19.16
C TYR A 688 -6.79 -19.67 -20.27
N THR A 689 -6.94 -18.54 -20.92
CA THR A 689 -5.86 -17.93 -21.71
C THR A 689 -4.72 -17.48 -20.78
N ALA A 690 -3.57 -17.11 -21.34
CA ALA A 690 -2.45 -16.63 -20.53
C ALA A 690 -2.76 -15.35 -19.74
N TYR A 691 -3.74 -14.55 -20.20
CA TYR A 691 -4.21 -13.34 -19.53
C TYR A 691 -5.49 -13.55 -18.70
N GLY A 692 -5.92 -14.80 -18.49
CA GLY A 692 -6.98 -15.14 -17.55
C GLY A 692 -8.41 -15.11 -18.10
N GLU A 693 -8.59 -14.98 -19.42
CA GLU A 693 -9.92 -15.14 -20.03
C GLU A 693 -10.31 -16.64 -20.01
N ILE A 694 -11.48 -16.97 -19.48
CA ILE A 694 -12.01 -18.33 -19.49
C ILE A 694 -12.55 -18.64 -20.89
N TYR A 695 -11.97 -19.63 -21.55
CA TYR A 695 -12.45 -20.10 -22.87
C TYR A 695 -13.15 -21.46 -22.82
N MET A 696 -13.09 -22.16 -21.69
CA MET A 696 -13.84 -23.39 -21.44
C MET A 696 -14.14 -23.53 -19.94
N ASP A 697 -15.39 -23.86 -19.61
CA ASP A 697 -15.85 -24.21 -18.25
C ASP A 697 -16.84 -25.37 -18.36
N THR A 698 -16.50 -26.52 -17.80
CA THR A 698 -17.32 -27.73 -17.93
C THR A 698 -18.58 -27.73 -17.06
N ASN A 699 -18.64 -26.87 -16.03
CA ASN A 699 -19.79 -26.78 -15.14
C ASN A 699 -19.99 -25.35 -14.61
N PRO A 700 -20.53 -24.42 -15.41
CA PRO A 700 -20.71 -23.03 -15.03
C PRO A 700 -21.65 -22.81 -13.83
N ASN A 701 -22.55 -23.76 -13.55
CA ASN A 701 -23.49 -23.70 -12.44
C ASN A 701 -22.80 -23.87 -11.08
N PHE A 702 -21.68 -24.60 -11.04
CA PHE A 702 -20.83 -24.68 -9.87
C PHE A 702 -19.90 -23.47 -9.81
N GLN A 703 -20.24 -22.49 -8.97
CA GLN A 703 -19.53 -21.22 -8.86
C GLN A 703 -18.28 -21.36 -7.99
N ILE A 704 -17.12 -21.00 -8.54
CA ILE A 704 -15.89 -20.74 -7.78
C ILE A 704 -15.60 -19.26 -7.91
N ILE A 705 -15.62 -18.54 -6.78
CA ILE A 705 -15.41 -17.09 -6.78
C ILE A 705 -13.93 -16.72 -6.86
N ILE A 706 -13.07 -17.52 -6.23
CA ILE A 706 -11.61 -17.39 -6.40
C ILE A 706 -11.26 -17.81 -7.83
N GLY A 707 -10.73 -16.89 -8.61
CA GLY A 707 -10.42 -17.07 -10.02
C GLY A 707 -8.94 -16.89 -10.32
N TYR A 708 -8.66 -16.31 -11.48
CA TYR A 708 -7.31 -16.12 -11.98
C TYR A 708 -6.46 -15.25 -11.04
N HIS A 709 -5.21 -15.69 -10.78
CA HIS A 709 -4.30 -15.16 -9.73
C HIS A 709 -4.91 -15.07 -8.32
N GLY A 710 -5.91 -15.91 -8.01
CA GLY A 710 -6.52 -15.96 -6.67
C GLY A 710 -7.44 -14.79 -6.32
N GLY A 711 -7.75 -13.89 -7.27
CA GLY A 711 -8.69 -12.78 -7.07
C GLY A 711 -10.17 -13.18 -7.17
N LEU A 712 -11.09 -12.27 -6.84
CA LEU A 712 -12.53 -12.53 -6.93
C LEU A 712 -13.03 -12.27 -8.36
N TYR A 713 -13.27 -13.34 -9.11
CA TYR A 713 -13.78 -13.25 -10.48
C TYR A 713 -15.30 -13.06 -10.49
N ASP A 714 -15.77 -12.10 -11.28
CA ASP A 714 -17.19 -11.88 -11.53
C ASP A 714 -17.52 -12.22 -13.00
N PRO A 715 -18.36 -13.23 -13.26
CA PRO A 715 -18.65 -13.69 -14.61
C PRO A 715 -19.51 -12.71 -15.43
N LEU A 716 -20.22 -11.76 -14.81
CA LEU A 716 -21.00 -10.74 -15.52
C LEU A 716 -20.08 -9.64 -16.03
N THR A 717 -19.21 -9.12 -15.15
CA THR A 717 -18.31 -8.02 -15.48
C THR A 717 -17.05 -8.47 -16.21
N LYS A 718 -16.70 -9.76 -16.13
CA LYS A 718 -15.39 -10.30 -16.58
C LYS A 718 -14.20 -9.63 -15.90
N LEU A 719 -14.40 -9.06 -14.72
CA LEU A 719 -13.35 -8.45 -13.92
C LEU A 719 -12.92 -9.39 -12.80
N ILE A 720 -11.67 -9.25 -12.39
CA ILE A 720 -11.13 -9.91 -11.20
C ILE A 720 -10.73 -8.86 -10.20
N HIS A 721 -11.35 -8.89 -9.03
CA HIS A 721 -11.00 -8.00 -7.94
C HIS A 721 -9.78 -8.52 -7.19
N MET A 722 -8.74 -7.70 -7.08
CA MET A 722 -7.47 -8.04 -6.45
C MET A 722 -7.02 -6.89 -5.54
N GLY A 723 -7.17 -7.07 -4.23
CA GLY A 723 -6.82 -6.03 -3.25
C GLY A 723 -7.62 -4.76 -3.51
N ARG A 724 -6.94 -3.66 -3.81
CA ARG A 724 -7.57 -2.36 -4.10
C ARG A 724 -7.87 -2.08 -5.59
N ARG A 725 -7.55 -2.98 -6.52
CA ARG A 725 -7.75 -2.77 -7.98
C ARG A 725 -8.53 -3.91 -8.62
N ASP A 726 -9.13 -3.64 -9.77
CA ASP A 726 -9.77 -4.66 -10.61
C ASP A 726 -8.97 -4.89 -11.90
N TYR A 727 -8.90 -6.14 -12.32
CA TYR A 727 -8.22 -6.58 -13.54
C TYR A 727 -9.24 -7.00 -14.60
N ASP A 728 -9.13 -6.47 -15.82
CA ASP A 728 -9.96 -6.84 -16.97
C ASP A 728 -9.30 -7.97 -17.75
N VAL A 729 -9.91 -9.16 -17.69
CA VAL A 729 -9.39 -10.37 -18.35
C VAL A 729 -9.46 -10.29 -19.88
N LEU A 730 -10.37 -9.47 -20.44
CA LEU A 730 -10.53 -9.34 -21.89
C LEU A 730 -9.44 -8.45 -22.48
N ALA A 731 -9.12 -7.35 -21.78
CA ALA A 731 -8.09 -6.41 -22.21
C ALA A 731 -6.67 -6.79 -21.73
N GLY A 732 -6.55 -7.72 -20.77
CA GLY A 732 -5.27 -8.16 -20.22
C GLY A 732 -4.55 -7.09 -19.38
N ARG A 733 -5.30 -6.23 -18.68
CA ARG A 733 -4.75 -5.08 -17.94
C ARG A 733 -5.61 -4.65 -16.74
N TRP A 734 -5.03 -3.82 -15.87
CA TRP A 734 -5.75 -3.17 -14.78
C TRP A 734 -6.80 -2.17 -15.31
N THR A 735 -7.92 -2.02 -14.59
CA THR A 735 -8.98 -1.06 -14.92
C THR A 735 -8.69 0.35 -14.42
N SER A 736 -7.65 0.52 -13.59
CA SER A 736 -7.22 1.80 -13.02
C SER A 736 -5.67 1.88 -12.96
N PRO A 737 -5.10 3.10 -13.08
CA PRO A 737 -3.66 3.31 -13.06
C PRO A 737 -3.07 3.13 -11.65
N ASP A 738 -1.84 2.61 -11.56
CA ASP A 738 -1.07 2.61 -10.30
C ASP A 738 -0.20 3.87 -10.16
N HIS A 739 -0.67 4.85 -9.39
CA HIS A 739 0.09 6.07 -9.10
C HIS A 739 1.17 5.89 -8.02
N ASP A 740 1.19 4.78 -7.28
CA ASP A 740 2.27 4.52 -6.33
C ASP A 740 3.58 4.20 -7.04
N MET A 741 3.54 3.79 -8.31
CA MET A 741 4.70 3.62 -9.20
C MET A 741 5.68 4.81 -9.14
N TRP A 742 5.17 6.04 -9.02
CA TRP A 742 6.00 7.24 -8.92
C TRP A 742 6.93 7.24 -7.71
N LYS A 743 6.53 6.61 -6.60
CA LYS A 743 7.32 6.51 -5.36
C LYS A 743 8.49 5.53 -5.49
N HIS A 744 8.44 4.66 -6.49
CA HIS A 744 9.47 3.66 -6.79
C HIS A 744 10.54 4.19 -7.73
N LEU A 745 10.30 5.29 -8.44
CA LEU A 745 11.25 5.90 -9.37
C LEU A 745 12.11 6.95 -8.67
N SER A 746 13.43 6.82 -8.78
CA SER A 746 14.41 7.80 -8.27
C SER A 746 15.66 7.81 -9.15
N SER A 747 16.56 8.78 -8.97
CA SER A 747 17.82 8.84 -9.72
C SER A 747 18.65 7.55 -9.64
N ASN A 748 18.52 6.82 -8.53
CA ASN A 748 19.24 5.56 -8.26
C ASN A 748 18.42 4.31 -8.58
N ASN A 749 17.14 4.44 -8.96
CA ASN A 749 16.27 3.32 -9.27
C ASN A 749 15.31 3.67 -10.42
N ILE A 750 15.72 3.33 -11.64
CA ILE A 750 14.99 3.63 -12.88
C ILE A 750 14.76 2.34 -13.66
N MET A 751 13.54 2.15 -14.16
CA MET A 751 13.11 0.96 -14.89
C MET A 751 12.00 1.29 -15.91
N PRO A 752 11.76 0.43 -16.91
CA PRO A 752 10.58 0.50 -17.75
C PRO A 752 9.31 0.32 -16.91
N PHE A 753 8.27 1.09 -17.22
CA PHE A 753 6.98 0.99 -16.53
C PHE A 753 5.82 1.34 -17.46
N ASN A 754 4.61 0.99 -17.02
CA ASN A 754 3.33 1.37 -17.61
C ASN A 754 2.28 1.30 -16.48
N LEU A 755 1.39 2.30 -16.38
CA LEU A 755 0.47 2.43 -15.25
C LEU A 755 -0.64 1.36 -15.21
N TYR A 756 -0.94 0.71 -16.34
CA TYR A 756 -2.03 -0.26 -16.51
C TYR A 756 -1.57 -1.70 -16.74
N MET A 757 -0.30 -1.88 -17.14
CA MET A 757 0.30 -3.16 -17.48
C MET A 757 0.20 -4.17 -16.33
N PHE A 758 -0.27 -5.37 -16.62
CA PHE A 758 -0.35 -6.45 -15.65
C PHE A 758 0.95 -7.26 -15.63
N LYS A 759 1.58 -7.37 -14.45
CA LYS A 759 2.80 -8.17 -14.20
C LYS A 759 3.88 -8.04 -15.28
N ASN A 760 4.20 -6.81 -15.70
CA ASN A 760 5.18 -6.52 -16.74
C ASN A 760 4.95 -7.27 -18.07
N ASN A 761 3.68 -7.55 -18.42
CA ASN A 761 3.28 -8.37 -19.57
C ASN A 761 3.84 -9.81 -19.53
N ASN A 762 4.15 -10.32 -18.35
CA ASN A 762 4.48 -11.72 -18.10
C ASN A 762 3.52 -12.30 -17.05
N PRO A 763 2.24 -12.53 -17.44
CA PRO A 763 1.19 -12.96 -16.51
C PRO A 763 1.40 -14.36 -15.92
N ILE A 764 2.18 -15.21 -16.58
CA ILE A 764 2.34 -16.63 -16.22
C ILE A 764 3.51 -16.91 -15.27
N SER A 765 4.43 -15.97 -15.12
CA SER A 765 5.56 -16.08 -14.19
C SER A 765 5.24 -15.34 -12.90
N ASN A 766 5.49 -15.95 -11.75
CA ASN A 766 5.31 -15.28 -10.48
C ASN A 766 6.59 -14.50 -10.14
N SER A 767 6.48 -13.18 -9.92
CA SER A 767 7.62 -12.35 -9.52
C SER A 767 8.20 -12.75 -8.15
N GLN A 768 7.37 -13.30 -7.27
CA GLN A 768 7.82 -13.83 -5.96
C GLN A 768 8.63 -15.14 -6.10
N ASP A 769 8.41 -15.94 -7.15
CA ASP A 769 9.20 -17.14 -7.44
C ASP A 769 10.58 -16.77 -8.00
N ILE A 770 10.70 -15.60 -8.62
CA ILE A 770 11.97 -15.01 -9.01
C ILE A 770 12.61 -14.41 -7.76
N LYS A 771 12.93 -15.20 -6.71
CA LYS A 771 13.83 -14.76 -5.63
C LYS A 771 15.23 -14.56 -6.23
N CYS A 772 15.41 -13.46 -6.96
CA CYS A 772 16.44 -13.28 -7.98
C CYS A 772 17.82 -13.69 -7.47
N TYR A 773 18.25 -13.10 -6.35
CA TYR A 773 19.53 -13.36 -5.72
C TYR A 773 19.42 -13.19 -4.21
N MET A 774 19.42 -14.30 -3.47
CA MET A 774 19.32 -14.31 -2.01
C MET A 774 20.67 -13.99 -1.37
N THR A 775 20.90 -12.70 -1.05
CA THR A 775 22.14 -12.22 -0.41
C THR A 775 21.97 -11.95 1.10
N ASP A 776 20.88 -12.45 1.69
CA ASP A 776 20.52 -12.29 3.09
C ASP A 776 20.11 -13.65 3.69
N VAL A 777 20.46 -13.90 4.95
CA VAL A 777 20.23 -15.15 5.69
C VAL A 777 18.73 -15.40 5.86
N ASN A 778 17.92 -14.36 6.08
CA ASN A 778 16.48 -14.54 6.28
C ASN A 778 15.79 -15.13 5.03
N SER A 779 16.12 -14.65 3.83
CA SER A 779 15.61 -15.20 2.57
C SER A 779 15.98 -16.67 2.38
N TRP A 780 17.18 -17.07 2.79
CA TRP A 780 17.59 -18.49 2.80
C TRP A 780 16.76 -19.29 3.79
N LEU A 781 16.64 -18.85 5.05
CA LEU A 781 15.84 -19.51 6.08
C LEU A 781 14.39 -19.73 5.61
N LEU A 782 13.74 -18.69 5.08
CA LEU A 782 12.39 -18.77 4.51
C LEU A 782 12.28 -19.81 3.39
N THR A 783 13.30 -19.92 2.54
CA THR A 783 13.34 -20.91 1.45
C THR A 783 13.44 -22.35 1.96
N PHE A 784 14.10 -22.56 3.10
CA PHE A 784 14.09 -23.83 3.82
C PHE A 784 12.86 -24.03 4.72
N GLY A 785 11.89 -23.11 4.63
CA GLY A 785 10.62 -23.13 5.36
C GLY A 785 10.69 -22.62 6.79
N PHE A 786 11.82 -22.08 7.25
CA PHE A 786 11.86 -21.44 8.58
C PHE A 786 10.97 -20.20 8.58
N GLN A 787 10.13 -20.07 9.61
CA GLN A 787 9.24 -18.96 9.83
C GLN A 787 9.57 -18.34 11.18
N LEU A 788 10.70 -17.63 11.26
CA LEU A 788 11.19 -17.07 12.52
C LEU A 788 10.21 -16.08 13.18
N HIS A 789 9.34 -15.45 12.40
CA HIS A 789 8.24 -14.62 12.90
C HIS A 789 7.20 -15.38 13.74
N ASN A 790 7.13 -16.71 13.62
CA ASN A 790 6.30 -17.54 14.50
C ASN A 790 7.02 -17.90 15.80
N VAL A 791 8.36 -17.87 15.84
CA VAL A 791 9.12 -18.30 17.04
C VAL A 791 9.59 -17.09 17.87
N ILE A 792 9.89 -15.99 17.20
CA ILE A 792 10.45 -14.78 17.80
C ILE A 792 9.42 -13.66 17.59
N PRO A 793 8.64 -13.32 18.62
CA PRO A 793 7.75 -12.16 18.57
C PRO A 793 8.49 -10.91 18.09
N GLY A 794 7.87 -10.14 17.19
CA GLY A 794 8.46 -8.95 16.58
C GLY A 794 9.48 -9.19 15.47
N TYR A 795 9.79 -10.45 15.12
CA TYR A 795 10.60 -10.72 13.93
C TYR A 795 9.77 -10.39 12.67
N PRO A 796 10.33 -9.70 11.66
CA PRO A 796 9.58 -9.28 10.48
C PRO A 796 8.92 -10.45 9.74
N LYS A 797 7.62 -10.32 9.45
CA LYS A 797 6.92 -11.27 8.58
C LYS A 797 7.36 -11.02 7.12
N PRO A 798 7.56 -12.08 6.32
CA PRO A 798 7.77 -11.90 4.89
C PRO A 798 6.54 -11.22 4.28
N ASP A 799 6.78 -10.33 3.32
CA ASP A 799 5.70 -9.75 2.52
C ASP A 799 5.15 -10.84 1.60
N MET A 800 3.98 -11.37 1.95
CA MET A 800 3.29 -12.44 1.22
C MET A 800 2.10 -11.89 0.45
N ASP A 801 1.92 -10.56 0.39
CA ASP A 801 0.77 -9.96 -0.26
C ASP A 801 0.85 -10.15 -1.78
N ALA A 802 0.10 -11.11 -2.28
CA ALA A 802 -0.13 -11.28 -3.72
C ALA A 802 -1.01 -10.15 -4.30
N MET A 803 -1.71 -9.40 -3.44
CA MET A 803 -2.66 -8.35 -3.80
C MET A 803 -2.26 -7.02 -3.16
N GLU A 804 -2.49 -5.90 -3.85
CA GLU A 804 -2.17 -4.58 -3.33
C GLU A 804 -3.10 -4.16 -2.19
N PRO A 805 -2.57 -3.97 -0.95
CA PRO A 805 -3.38 -3.52 0.17
C PRO A 805 -3.68 -2.02 0.08
N SER A 806 -4.79 -1.59 0.69
CA SER A 806 -5.15 -0.18 0.80
C SER A 806 -4.34 0.54 1.88
N TYR A 807 -4.34 1.88 1.84
CA TYR A 807 -3.56 2.71 2.78
C TYR A 807 -3.99 2.47 4.23
N GLU A 808 -5.29 2.42 4.47
CA GLU A 808 -5.90 2.18 5.76
C GLU A 808 -5.64 0.77 6.28
N LEU A 809 -5.66 -0.26 5.42
CA LEU A 809 -5.31 -1.63 5.81
C LEU A 809 -3.86 -1.71 6.31
N ILE A 810 -2.94 -1.09 5.56
CA ILE A 810 -1.52 -1.00 5.95
C ILE A 810 -1.39 -0.31 7.31
N HIS A 811 -2.02 0.85 7.51
CA HIS A 811 -1.81 1.69 8.70
C HIS A 811 -2.63 1.29 9.93
N THR A 812 -3.52 0.31 9.83
CA THR A 812 -4.39 -0.12 10.94
C THR A 812 -4.29 -1.60 11.31
N GLN A 813 -4.40 -2.54 10.36
CA GLN A 813 -4.41 -3.98 10.67
C GLN A 813 -3.06 -4.66 10.38
N MET A 814 -2.33 -4.24 9.34
CA MET A 814 -1.05 -4.86 8.99
C MET A 814 0.09 -4.35 9.88
N LYS A 815 0.24 -3.02 10.00
CA LYS A 815 1.31 -2.41 10.80
C LYS A 815 1.13 -2.57 12.32
N THR A 816 -0.05 -2.90 12.81
CA THR A 816 -0.27 -3.14 14.25
C THR A 816 0.26 -4.48 14.73
N GLN A 817 0.72 -5.34 13.82
CA GLN A 817 1.39 -6.61 14.14
C GLN A 817 2.89 -6.45 14.39
N GLU A 818 3.45 -5.27 14.12
CA GLU A 818 4.84 -4.94 14.44
C GLU A 818 4.92 -4.32 15.84
N TRP A 819 6.04 -4.56 16.52
CA TRP A 819 6.21 -4.40 17.98
C TRP A 819 5.88 -3.00 18.52
N ASP A 820 6.12 -1.95 17.73
CA ASP A 820 5.62 -0.60 17.96
C ASP A 820 5.87 0.23 16.69
N ASN A 821 4.83 0.36 15.85
CA ASN A 821 4.88 1.15 14.63
C ASN A 821 4.49 2.61 14.82
N SER A 822 4.28 3.05 16.06
CA SER A 822 4.14 4.48 16.31
C SER A 822 5.44 5.19 15.98
N LYS A 823 5.31 6.38 15.39
CA LYS A 823 6.44 7.27 15.16
C LYS A 823 7.16 7.47 16.49
N SER A 824 8.46 7.19 16.55
CA SER A 824 9.24 7.48 17.75
C SER A 824 9.26 8.98 18.01
N ILE A 825 8.59 9.41 19.09
CA ILE A 825 8.54 10.79 19.54
C ILE A 825 9.71 11.05 20.50
N LEU A 826 10.09 10.04 21.28
CA LEU A 826 11.17 10.10 22.26
C LEU A 826 12.48 9.53 21.75
N GLY A 827 13.60 10.11 22.22
CA GLY A 827 14.92 9.52 22.04
C GLY A 827 15.04 8.12 22.64
N VAL A 828 14.38 7.84 23.78
CA VAL A 828 14.35 6.49 24.36
C VAL A 828 13.56 5.49 23.51
N GLN A 829 12.49 5.90 22.83
CA GLN A 829 11.79 5.03 21.88
C GLN A 829 12.71 4.68 20.70
N CYS A 830 13.45 5.64 20.17
CA CYS A 830 14.45 5.38 19.12
C CYS A 830 15.53 4.39 19.57
N GLU A 831 16.07 4.54 20.80
CA GLU A 831 17.07 3.62 21.32
C GLU A 831 16.49 2.22 21.53
N VAL A 832 15.28 2.10 22.08
CA VAL A 832 14.61 0.80 22.20
C VAL A 832 14.39 0.15 20.83
N GLN A 833 13.85 0.88 19.85
CA GLN A 833 13.62 0.34 18.50
C GLN A 833 14.93 -0.10 17.85
N LYS A 834 16.01 0.65 18.03
CA LYS A 834 17.36 0.29 17.57
C LYS A 834 17.86 -1.00 18.24
N GLN A 835 17.70 -1.14 19.55
CA GLN A 835 18.09 -2.35 20.28
C GLN A 835 17.25 -3.57 19.90
N LEU A 836 15.93 -3.42 19.77
CA LEU A 836 15.03 -4.48 19.30
C LEU A 836 15.36 -4.92 17.88
N LYS A 837 15.60 -3.96 16.96
CA LYS A 837 16.03 -4.26 15.59
C LYS A 837 17.37 -4.99 15.58
N ALA A 838 18.36 -4.50 16.32
CA ALA A 838 19.67 -5.15 16.44
C ALA A 838 19.55 -6.57 17.01
N PHE A 839 18.66 -6.79 17.98
CA PHE A 839 18.45 -8.08 18.63
C PHE A 839 17.87 -9.15 17.70
N VAL A 840 17.00 -8.78 16.75
CA VAL A 840 16.43 -9.72 15.77
C VAL A 840 17.22 -9.81 14.47
N THR A 841 18.23 -8.97 14.27
CA THR A 841 19.06 -8.97 13.05
C THR A 841 20.08 -10.13 13.10
N LEU A 842 19.96 -11.07 12.17
CA LEU A 842 20.88 -12.21 12.07
C LEU A 842 22.20 -11.84 11.40
N GLU A 843 22.13 -11.05 10.33
CA GLU A 843 23.26 -10.74 9.46
C GLU A 843 24.20 -9.69 10.03
N ARG A 844 25.45 -9.73 9.57
CA ARG A 844 26.44 -8.68 9.85
C ARG A 844 26.37 -7.52 8.86
N PHE A 845 25.94 -7.80 7.63
CA PHE A 845 25.74 -6.83 6.56
C PHE A 845 24.27 -6.85 6.17
N GLU A 846 23.65 -5.70 5.97
CA GLU A 846 22.32 -5.66 5.37
C GLU A 846 22.37 -6.26 3.95
N ARG A 847 21.20 -6.60 3.41
CA ARG A 847 21.06 -7.12 2.04
C ARG A 847 21.83 -6.23 1.06
N ILE A 848 22.95 -6.76 0.55
CA ILE A 848 23.89 -5.97 -0.26
C ILE A 848 23.37 -5.69 -1.67
N TYR A 849 22.37 -6.44 -2.14
CA TYR A 849 21.82 -6.30 -3.47
C TYR A 849 20.29 -6.45 -3.50
N SER A 850 19.63 -5.48 -4.15
CA SER A 850 18.23 -5.52 -4.53
C SER A 850 18.12 -5.33 -6.03
N SER A 851 17.68 -6.35 -6.77
CA SER A 851 17.46 -6.21 -8.21
C SER A 851 16.25 -5.30 -8.45
N SER A 852 16.33 -4.43 -9.46
CA SER A 852 15.20 -3.61 -9.89
C SER A 852 14.34 -4.30 -10.96
N ILE A 853 14.55 -5.59 -11.21
CA ILE A 853 13.90 -6.34 -12.29
C ILE A 853 12.93 -7.36 -11.68
N ALA A 854 11.76 -7.47 -12.31
CA ALA A 854 10.74 -8.48 -12.06
C ALA A 854 10.40 -8.70 -10.56
N GLY A 855 9.95 -7.64 -9.89
CA GLY A 855 9.33 -7.73 -8.55
C GLY A 855 10.25 -8.03 -7.37
N CYS A 856 11.57 -7.95 -7.56
CA CYS A 856 12.59 -8.13 -6.50
C CYS A 856 12.84 -6.88 -5.62
N GLN A 857 11.80 -6.11 -5.24
CA GLN A 857 11.97 -4.84 -4.51
C GLN A 857 11.57 -4.86 -3.02
N GLN A 858 12.44 -4.27 -2.19
CA GLN A 858 12.05 -3.34 -1.12
C GLN A 858 12.93 -2.08 -1.29
N VAL A 859 12.36 -0.99 -1.79
CA VAL A 859 13.08 0.27 -2.05
C VAL A 859 12.64 1.34 -1.06
N LYS A 860 13.56 2.22 -0.68
CA LYS A 860 13.27 3.46 0.04
C LYS A 860 12.33 4.31 -0.82
N LYS A 861 11.03 4.27 -0.50
CA LYS A 861 9.98 5.02 -1.21
C LYS A 861 10.28 6.51 -1.12
N ASN A 862 10.52 7.17 -2.26
CA ASN A 862 10.66 8.62 -2.28
C ASN A 862 9.30 9.21 -2.62
N LYS A 863 8.67 9.90 -1.66
CA LYS A 863 7.35 10.47 -1.88
C LYS A 863 7.41 11.85 -2.54
N ASN A 864 8.56 12.52 -2.57
CA ASN A 864 8.66 13.90 -3.05
C ASN A 864 9.23 13.96 -4.47
N PHE A 865 8.53 14.69 -5.32
CA PHE A 865 8.95 15.05 -6.68
C PHE A 865 9.83 16.30 -6.66
N ALA A 866 10.25 16.74 -7.86
CA ALA A 866 10.95 17.99 -8.04
C ALA A 866 10.20 19.15 -7.36
N SER A 867 10.90 19.98 -6.60
CA SER A 867 10.24 21.10 -5.92
C SER A 867 9.83 22.16 -6.93
N GLY A 868 8.56 22.54 -6.87
CA GLY A 868 8.09 23.79 -7.45
C GLY A 868 8.76 25.01 -6.79
N GLY A 869 8.68 26.15 -7.47
CA GLY A 869 9.08 27.43 -6.86
C GLY A 869 8.17 27.79 -5.68
N SER A 870 8.56 28.82 -4.92
CA SER A 870 7.94 29.14 -3.65
C SER A 870 7.53 30.60 -3.59
N ILE A 871 6.28 30.86 -3.17
CA ILE A 871 5.75 32.22 -2.97
C ILE A 871 6.65 33.02 -2.02
N PHE A 872 7.08 32.42 -0.91
CA PHE A 872 7.86 33.13 0.12
C PHE A 872 9.36 33.32 -0.24
N GLY A 873 9.90 32.55 -1.19
CA GLY A 873 11.34 32.53 -1.45
C GLY A 873 12.17 31.96 -0.30
N LYS A 874 13.50 32.16 -0.33
CA LYS A 874 14.40 31.78 0.77
C LYS A 874 14.40 32.89 1.83
N GLY A 875 14.55 32.52 3.10
CA GLY A 875 14.78 33.47 4.18
C GLY A 875 13.54 34.12 4.80
N VAL A 876 12.33 33.66 4.44
CA VAL A 876 11.08 34.07 5.09
C VAL A 876 10.61 32.95 6.01
N LYS A 877 10.37 33.28 7.28
CA LYS A 877 9.68 32.42 8.23
C LYS A 877 8.20 32.73 8.15
N PHE A 878 7.39 31.72 7.89
CA PHE A 878 5.93 31.76 7.93
C PHE A 878 5.48 30.81 9.04
N ALA A 879 4.70 31.30 10.00
CA ALA A 879 4.18 30.52 11.11
C ALA A 879 2.68 30.73 11.23
N MET A 880 1.94 29.64 11.42
CA MET A 880 0.50 29.62 11.61
C MET A 880 0.18 28.95 12.94
N LYS A 881 -0.42 29.70 13.87
CA LYS A 881 -0.87 29.18 15.18
C LYS A 881 -2.27 29.73 15.47
N ASP A 882 -3.22 28.84 15.76
CA ASP A 882 -4.62 29.17 16.06
C ASP A 882 -5.25 30.11 15.01
N GLY A 883 -5.09 29.76 13.74
CA GLY A 883 -5.53 30.56 12.60
C GLY A 883 -4.84 31.93 12.43
N ARG A 884 -3.87 32.32 13.26
CA ARG A 884 -3.12 33.58 13.10
C ARG A 884 -1.80 33.36 12.40
N VAL A 885 -1.51 34.22 11.43
CA VAL A 885 -0.24 34.22 10.69
C VAL A 885 0.75 35.19 11.34
N ALA A 886 1.96 34.70 11.59
CA ALA A 886 3.11 35.51 11.97
C ALA A 886 4.25 35.25 10.98
N THR A 887 4.82 36.32 10.44
CA THR A 887 5.98 36.24 9.54
C THR A 887 7.21 36.89 10.17
N ASP A 888 8.39 36.41 9.77
CA ASP A 888 9.67 36.94 10.24
C ASP A 888 10.71 36.77 9.12
N ILE A 889 11.70 37.65 9.09
CA ILE A 889 12.61 37.80 7.95
C ILE A 889 14.03 37.59 8.45
N ILE A 890 14.79 36.72 7.77
CA ILE A 890 16.24 36.63 7.96
C ILE A 890 16.98 37.35 6.83
N SER A 891 18.25 37.69 7.06
CA SER A 891 19.05 38.56 6.17
C SER A 891 19.13 38.11 4.71
N VAL A 892 19.01 36.80 4.45
CA VAL A 892 19.02 36.21 3.09
C VAL A 892 17.70 36.34 2.31
N ALA A 893 16.64 36.92 2.89
CA ALA A 893 15.38 37.14 2.19
C ALA A 893 15.50 38.22 1.11
N ASN A 894 14.94 37.94 -0.08
CA ASN A 894 14.82 38.91 -1.17
C ASN A 894 13.68 39.91 -0.91
N GLU A 895 13.72 41.06 -1.60
CA GLU A 895 12.71 42.12 -1.44
C GLU A 895 11.28 41.63 -1.67
N ASP A 896 11.05 40.81 -2.70
CA ASP A 896 9.71 40.25 -2.96
C ASP A 896 9.22 39.33 -1.83
N GLY A 897 10.09 38.49 -1.27
CA GLY A 897 9.77 37.67 -0.11
C GLY A 897 9.42 38.52 1.11
N ARG A 898 10.11 39.65 1.32
CA ARG A 898 9.80 40.63 2.38
C ARG A 898 8.43 41.28 2.18
N ARG A 899 8.09 41.68 0.95
CA ARG A 899 6.76 42.23 0.61
C ARG A 899 5.65 41.24 0.90
N ILE A 900 5.80 39.99 0.43
CA ILE A 900 4.84 38.90 0.65
C ILE A 900 4.69 38.60 2.14
N ALA A 901 5.80 38.54 2.88
CA ALA A 901 5.80 38.34 4.32
C ALA A 901 5.01 39.44 5.05
N ALA A 902 5.18 40.71 4.66
CA ALA A 902 4.48 41.84 5.24
C ALA A 902 2.95 41.77 5.00
N ILE A 903 2.54 41.43 3.77
CA ILE A 903 1.12 41.31 3.41
C ILE A 903 0.43 40.24 4.27
N LEU A 904 1.06 39.09 4.44
CA LEU A 904 0.48 37.97 5.20
C LEU A 904 0.63 38.13 6.72
N ASN A 905 1.52 39.01 7.20
CA ASN A 905 1.72 39.20 8.63
C ASN A 905 0.43 39.70 9.30
N ASN A 906 0.09 39.12 10.45
CA ASN A 906 -1.15 39.39 11.20
C ASN A 906 -2.45 39.06 10.43
N ALA A 907 -2.38 38.34 9.32
CA ALA A 907 -3.58 37.82 8.67
C ALA A 907 -4.18 36.66 9.48
N HIS A 908 -5.48 36.46 9.34
CA HIS A 908 -6.19 35.31 9.88
C HIS A 908 -6.50 34.32 8.76
N TYR A 909 -6.02 33.09 8.89
CA TYR A 909 -6.27 31.99 7.97
C TYR A 909 -7.62 31.32 8.25
N LEU A 910 -8.38 31.00 7.20
CA LEU A 910 -9.60 30.22 7.30
C LEU A 910 -9.25 28.72 7.34
N GLU A 911 -9.07 28.19 8.54
CA GLU A 911 -8.77 26.77 8.76
C GLU A 911 -9.84 25.84 8.14
N ASN A 912 -9.39 24.74 7.53
CA ASN A 912 -10.22 23.72 6.85
C ASN A 912 -11.08 24.24 5.68
N LEU A 913 -10.85 25.47 5.22
CA LEU A 913 -11.55 26.09 4.09
C LEU A 913 -10.53 26.48 3.03
N HIS A 914 -9.95 25.48 2.40
CA HIS A 914 -9.10 25.63 1.23
C HIS A 914 -9.59 24.65 0.15
N PHE A 915 -9.48 25.06 -1.11
CA PHE A 915 -10.06 24.30 -2.23
C PHE A 915 -9.10 24.27 -3.41
N THR A 916 -9.20 23.22 -4.21
CA THR A 916 -8.49 23.15 -5.50
C THR A 916 -9.42 23.63 -6.59
N ILE A 917 -9.24 24.88 -7.03
CA ILE A 917 -10.10 25.53 -8.01
C ILE A 917 -9.33 25.62 -9.33
N ASP A 918 -9.84 24.98 -10.38
CA ASP A 918 -9.20 24.94 -11.70
C ASP A 918 -7.73 24.49 -11.66
N GLY A 919 -7.42 23.53 -10.76
CA GLY A 919 -6.06 23.01 -10.55
C GLY A 919 -5.17 23.86 -9.65
N VAL A 920 -5.67 24.94 -9.07
CA VAL A 920 -4.93 25.85 -8.17
C VAL A 920 -5.34 25.63 -6.72
N ASP A 921 -4.35 25.34 -5.86
CA ASP A 921 -4.50 25.24 -4.40
C ASP A 921 -4.77 26.61 -3.80
N THR A 922 -6.02 26.90 -3.48
CA THR A 922 -6.48 28.22 -3.07
C THR A 922 -6.73 28.27 -1.56
N HIS A 923 -5.97 29.12 -0.89
CA HIS A 923 -6.04 29.39 0.55
C HIS A 923 -6.62 30.78 0.82
N TYR A 924 -7.46 30.89 1.84
CA TYR A 924 -8.17 32.12 2.17
C TYR A 924 -7.69 32.71 3.49
N PHE A 925 -7.42 34.01 3.47
CA PHE A 925 -6.97 34.80 4.60
C PHE A 925 -7.80 36.08 4.70
N ILE A 926 -7.89 36.65 5.90
CA ILE A 926 -8.49 37.96 6.13
C ILE A 926 -7.56 38.91 6.89
N LYS A 927 -7.74 40.21 6.67
CA LYS A 927 -7.19 41.28 7.51
C LYS A 927 -8.29 42.31 7.80
N GLN A 928 -8.49 42.62 9.08
CA GLN A 928 -9.51 43.59 9.51
C GLN A 928 -9.07 45.05 9.32
N GLY A 929 -7.76 45.30 9.18
CA GLY A 929 -7.21 46.63 8.99
C GLY A 929 -7.38 47.19 7.56
N PRO A 930 -7.00 48.46 7.34
CA PRO A 930 -7.00 49.09 6.02
C PRO A 930 -6.01 48.41 5.06
N SER A 931 -6.36 48.34 3.78
CA SER A 931 -5.51 47.73 2.74
C SER A 931 -4.41 48.67 2.23
N GLU A 932 -4.52 49.98 2.47
CA GLU A 932 -3.67 51.04 1.91
C GLU A 932 -2.18 50.83 2.24
N GLY A 933 -1.86 50.37 3.45
CA GLY A 933 -0.49 50.05 3.86
C GLY A 933 0.12 48.93 3.02
N ASP A 934 -0.59 47.81 2.88
CA ASP A 934 -0.13 46.65 2.10
C ASP A 934 -0.11 46.94 0.58
N LEU A 935 -1.06 47.74 0.08
CA LEU A 935 -1.08 48.23 -1.31
C LEU A 935 0.12 49.13 -1.63
N SER A 936 0.54 49.97 -0.68
CA SER A 936 1.73 50.82 -0.85
C SER A 936 3.02 50.00 -0.95
N ILE A 937 3.14 48.92 -0.16
CA ILE A 937 4.27 47.97 -0.20
C ILE A 937 4.36 47.29 -1.57
N LEU A 938 3.21 46.97 -2.17
CA LEU A 938 3.12 46.39 -3.51
C LEU A 938 3.31 47.41 -4.64
N GLY A 939 3.16 48.71 -4.36
CA GLY A 939 3.11 49.77 -5.36
C GLY A 939 1.94 49.60 -6.35
N LEU A 940 0.80 49.10 -5.88
CA LEU A 940 -0.39 48.81 -6.69
C LEU A 940 -1.64 49.37 -6.03
N SER A 941 -2.49 50.05 -6.80
CA SER A 941 -3.83 50.48 -6.37
C SER A 941 -4.95 49.57 -6.90
N GLY A 942 -4.66 48.75 -7.91
CA GLY A 942 -5.56 47.79 -8.55
C GLY A 942 -4.88 47.09 -9.74
N GLY A 943 -5.45 45.97 -10.22
CA GLY A 943 -4.95 45.25 -11.39
C GLY A 943 -3.97 44.12 -11.04
N ARG A 944 -3.17 43.68 -12.01
CA ARG A 944 -2.25 42.53 -11.89
C ARG A 944 -0.81 42.95 -12.15
N ARG A 945 0.13 42.42 -11.35
CA ARG A 945 1.58 42.60 -11.48
C ARG A 945 2.30 41.28 -11.24
N THR A 946 3.39 41.02 -11.96
CA THR A 946 4.29 39.91 -11.66
C THR A 946 5.54 40.46 -10.96
N LEU A 947 5.91 39.88 -9.83
CA LEU A 947 7.11 40.20 -9.07
C LEU A 947 8.36 39.57 -9.72
N GLU A 948 9.56 39.98 -9.32
CA GLU A 948 10.82 39.49 -9.91
C GLU A 948 11.04 37.99 -9.63
N ASN A 949 10.55 37.52 -8.47
CA ASN A 949 10.53 36.10 -8.13
C ASN A 949 9.47 35.28 -8.89
N GLY A 950 8.69 35.88 -9.80
CA GLY A 950 7.68 35.23 -10.64
C GLY A 950 6.29 35.12 -9.99
N VAL A 951 6.09 35.65 -8.78
CA VAL A 951 4.77 35.64 -8.12
C VAL A 951 3.83 36.64 -8.81
N ASN A 952 2.65 36.17 -9.21
CA ASN A 952 1.58 37.02 -9.73
C ASN A 952 0.76 37.58 -8.56
N VAL A 953 0.67 38.91 -8.51
CA VAL A 953 -0.12 39.65 -7.54
C VAL A 953 -1.30 40.28 -8.27
N THR A 954 -2.52 39.95 -7.85
CA THR A 954 -3.75 40.56 -8.38
C THR A 954 -4.48 41.28 -7.25
N VAL A 955 -4.82 42.54 -7.47
CA VAL A 955 -5.58 43.38 -6.55
C VAL A 955 -6.94 43.68 -7.17
N SER A 956 -8.01 43.28 -6.51
CA SER A 956 -9.39 43.62 -6.89
C SER A 956 -10.08 44.41 -5.79
N GLN A 957 -10.86 45.41 -6.17
CA GLN A 957 -11.63 46.25 -5.25
C GLN A 957 -13.10 46.10 -5.58
N ILE A 958 -13.88 45.62 -4.61
CA ILE A 958 -15.27 45.21 -4.79
C ILE A 958 -16.13 46.11 -3.91
N ASN A 959 -17.07 46.83 -4.52
CA ASN A 959 -18.06 47.62 -3.81
C ASN A 959 -19.38 46.84 -3.74
N THR A 960 -19.88 46.60 -2.53
CA THR A 960 -21.17 45.93 -2.30
C THR A 960 -22.05 46.75 -1.37
N VAL A 961 -23.35 46.80 -1.65
CA VAL A 961 -24.32 47.44 -0.76
C VAL A 961 -24.90 46.37 0.18
N LEU A 962 -24.57 46.46 1.47
CA LEU A 962 -25.10 45.59 2.53
C LEU A 962 -25.91 46.45 3.49
N SER A 963 -27.20 46.11 3.66
CA SER A 963 -28.14 46.83 4.53
C SER A 963 -28.17 48.35 4.28
N GLY A 964 -28.11 48.78 3.02
CA GLY A 964 -28.16 50.19 2.62
C GLY A 964 -26.84 50.97 2.79
N ARG A 965 -25.73 50.33 3.20
CA ARG A 965 -24.39 50.93 3.26
C ARG A 965 -23.46 50.30 2.23
N THR A 966 -22.76 51.14 1.46
CA THR A 966 -21.70 50.68 0.55
C THR A 966 -20.47 50.29 1.35
N ARG A 967 -20.12 49.00 1.35
CA ARG A 967 -18.84 48.48 1.86
C ARG A 967 -17.90 48.21 0.69
N ARG A 968 -16.64 48.62 0.86
CA ARG A 968 -15.53 48.34 -0.07
C ARG A 968 -14.70 47.21 0.52
N TYR A 969 -14.61 46.11 -0.23
CA TYR A 969 -13.67 45.02 0.03
C TYR A 969 -12.48 45.16 -0.92
N THR A 970 -11.31 44.78 -0.44
CA THR A 970 -10.10 44.65 -1.27
C THR A 970 -9.64 43.21 -1.18
N ASP A 971 -9.47 42.51 -2.29
CA ASP A 971 -8.84 41.19 -2.34
C ASP A 971 -7.44 41.31 -2.94
N ILE A 972 -6.44 40.78 -2.24
CA ILE A 972 -5.06 40.63 -2.72
C ILE A 972 -4.79 39.14 -2.92
N GLN A 973 -4.61 38.74 -4.17
CA GLN A 973 -4.32 37.37 -4.58
C GLN A 973 -2.84 37.24 -4.92
N LEU A 974 -2.12 36.33 -4.25
CA LEU A 974 -0.73 35.98 -4.49
C LEU A 974 -0.67 34.58 -5.09
N GLN A 975 -0.32 34.45 -6.36
CA GLN A 975 -0.29 33.18 -7.06
C GLN A 975 1.10 32.86 -7.62
N TYR A 976 1.59 31.65 -7.36
CA TYR A 976 2.78 31.10 -7.99
C TYR A 976 2.55 29.63 -8.34
N GLY A 977 2.66 29.30 -9.64
CA GLY A 977 2.34 27.96 -10.12
C GLY A 977 0.92 27.53 -9.70
N ALA A 978 0.83 26.37 -9.06
CA ALA A 978 -0.42 25.79 -8.56
C ALA A 978 -0.78 26.22 -7.12
N LEU A 979 -0.13 27.22 -6.53
CA LEU A 979 -0.46 27.75 -5.21
C LEU A 979 -1.01 29.17 -5.31
N CYS A 980 -2.11 29.44 -4.60
CA CYS A 980 -2.76 30.74 -4.51
C CYS A 980 -3.13 31.09 -3.07
N LEU A 981 -2.66 32.24 -2.59
CA LEU A 981 -3.01 32.80 -1.29
C LEU A 981 -3.86 34.05 -1.51
N ASN A 982 -5.13 34.00 -1.09
CA ASN A 982 -6.07 35.10 -1.26
C ASN A 982 -6.33 35.79 0.09
N THR A 983 -6.00 37.08 0.20
CA THR A 983 -6.22 37.87 1.42
C THR A 983 -7.30 38.92 1.20
N ARG A 984 -8.40 38.84 1.96
CA ARG A 984 -9.53 39.78 1.89
C ARG A 984 -9.49 40.80 3.03
N TYR A 985 -9.68 42.07 2.67
CA TYR A 985 -9.71 43.21 3.59
C TYR A 985 -11.13 43.74 3.76
N GLY A 986 -11.41 44.32 4.93
CA GLY A 986 -12.68 45.01 5.22
C GLY A 986 -13.86 44.08 5.55
N THR A 987 -13.59 42.83 5.91
CA THR A 987 -14.60 41.82 6.27
C THR A 987 -14.30 41.19 7.65
N THR A 988 -15.26 40.47 8.21
CA THR A 988 -15.08 39.64 9.41
C THR A 988 -14.80 38.18 9.04
N LEU A 989 -14.33 37.39 10.01
CA LEU A 989 -14.08 35.95 9.81
C LEU A 989 -15.35 35.20 9.41
N ASP A 990 -16.46 35.50 10.07
CA ASP A 990 -17.74 34.83 9.83
C ASP A 990 -18.33 35.20 8.45
N GLU A 991 -18.22 36.48 8.06
CA GLU A 991 -18.65 36.94 6.74
C GLU A 991 -17.87 36.25 5.61
N GLU A 992 -16.54 36.16 5.72
CA GLU A 992 -15.73 35.51 4.69
C GLU A 992 -15.92 34.00 4.67
N LYS A 993 -16.05 33.37 5.85
CA LYS A 993 -16.37 31.94 5.96
C LYS A 993 -17.69 31.61 5.26
N ALA A 994 -18.74 32.40 5.52
CA ALA A 994 -20.04 32.22 4.87
C ALA A 994 -19.95 32.41 3.35
N ARG A 995 -19.21 33.41 2.88
CA ARG A 995 -19.00 33.68 1.44
C ARG A 995 -18.27 32.53 0.75
N VAL A 996 -17.17 32.05 1.34
CA VAL A 996 -16.34 30.97 0.78
C VAL A 996 -17.14 29.66 0.70
N LEU A 997 -17.92 29.35 1.74
CA LEU A 997 -18.81 28.18 1.77
C LEU A 997 -19.92 28.26 0.70
N GLU A 998 -20.57 29.41 0.53
CA GLU A 998 -21.60 29.55 -0.51
C GLU A 998 -21.00 29.45 -1.92
N LEU A 999 -19.82 30.01 -2.16
CA LEU A 999 -19.11 29.82 -3.43
C LEU A 999 -18.73 28.35 -3.68
N ALA A 1000 -18.32 27.64 -2.64
CA ALA A 1000 -18.04 26.20 -2.72
C ALA A 1000 -19.32 25.41 -3.06
N ARG A 1001 -20.44 25.71 -2.39
CA ARG A 1001 -21.74 25.10 -2.65
C ARG A 1001 -22.20 25.33 -4.10
N GLN A 1002 -22.07 26.56 -4.60
CA GLN A 1002 -22.42 26.89 -5.98
C GLN A 1002 -21.61 26.04 -6.98
N ARG A 1003 -20.29 25.86 -6.73
CA ARG A 1003 -19.46 24.96 -7.53
C ARG A 1003 -19.93 23.51 -7.44
N ALA A 1004 -20.16 22.98 -6.23
CA ALA A 1004 -20.59 21.61 -6.02
C ALA A 1004 -21.91 21.30 -6.74
N VAL A 1005 -22.93 22.15 -6.55
CA VAL A 1005 -24.26 21.97 -7.14
C VAL A 1005 -24.22 22.12 -8.66
N ALA A 1006 -23.49 23.11 -9.18
CA ALA A 1006 -23.35 23.29 -10.63
C ALA A 1006 -22.64 22.10 -11.28
N GLN A 1007 -21.55 21.61 -10.66
CA GLN A 1007 -20.84 20.43 -11.14
C GLN A 1007 -21.69 19.16 -11.06
N ALA A 1008 -22.46 18.97 -9.98
CA ALA A 1008 -23.37 17.83 -9.84
C ALA A 1008 -24.42 17.81 -10.96
N TRP A 1009 -25.07 18.95 -11.24
CA TRP A 1009 -26.04 19.06 -12.34
C TRP A 1009 -25.40 18.81 -13.71
N SER A 1010 -24.20 19.36 -13.95
CA SER A 1010 -23.46 19.13 -15.19
C SER A 1010 -23.13 17.65 -15.40
N ARG A 1011 -22.69 16.95 -14.33
CA ARG A 1011 -22.43 15.51 -14.36
C ARG A 1011 -23.69 14.69 -14.61
N GLU A 1012 -24.79 15.03 -13.95
CA GLU A 1012 -26.07 14.35 -14.13
C GLU A 1012 -26.59 14.51 -15.57
N GLN A 1013 -26.52 15.73 -16.11
CA GLN A 1013 -26.87 16.00 -17.49
C GLN A 1013 -26.01 15.17 -18.46
N GLN A 1014 -24.69 15.09 -18.22
CA GLN A 1014 -23.79 14.29 -19.05
C GLN A 1014 -24.09 12.79 -18.96
N ARG A 1015 -24.33 12.25 -17.76
CA ARG A 1015 -24.73 10.85 -17.56
C ARG A 1015 -25.99 10.49 -18.36
N LEU A 1016 -27.00 11.36 -18.30
CA LEU A 1016 -28.25 11.13 -19.03
C LEU A 1016 -28.06 11.25 -20.55
N ARG A 1017 -27.18 12.15 -21.03
CA ARG A 1017 -26.79 12.25 -22.45
C ARG A 1017 -26.06 11.01 -22.93
N ASP A 1018 -25.20 10.44 -22.09
CA ASP A 1018 -24.46 9.20 -22.37
C ASP A 1018 -25.36 7.95 -22.31
N GLY A 1019 -26.63 8.09 -21.92
CA GLY A 1019 -27.58 6.98 -21.79
C GLY A 1019 -27.41 6.16 -20.52
N GLU A 1020 -26.63 6.65 -19.55
CA GLU A 1020 -26.38 6.02 -18.26
C GLU A 1020 -27.60 6.11 -17.33
N GLU A 1021 -27.56 5.43 -16.18
CA GLU A 1021 -28.53 5.66 -15.11
C GLU A 1021 -28.19 6.96 -14.39
N GLY A 1022 -29.22 7.76 -14.11
CA GLY A 1022 -29.06 8.96 -13.29
C GLY A 1022 -28.70 8.61 -11.85
N ILE A 1023 -28.09 9.56 -11.13
CA ILE A 1023 -27.86 9.43 -9.67
C ILE A 1023 -29.20 9.24 -8.93
N ARG A 1024 -30.28 9.78 -9.51
CA ARG A 1024 -31.66 9.59 -9.08
C ARG A 1024 -32.50 8.99 -10.21
N SER A 1025 -33.54 8.25 -9.83
CA SER A 1025 -34.58 7.80 -10.77
C SER A 1025 -35.44 8.98 -11.21
N TRP A 1026 -35.15 9.52 -12.40
CA TRP A 1026 -35.94 10.57 -13.05
C TRP A 1026 -37.09 9.97 -13.87
N THR A 1027 -38.24 10.63 -13.85
CA THR A 1027 -39.30 10.36 -14.85
C THR A 1027 -38.84 10.81 -16.24
N GLU A 1028 -39.48 10.31 -17.31
CA GLU A 1028 -39.07 10.68 -18.68
C GLU A 1028 -39.20 12.19 -18.94
N GLY A 1029 -40.26 12.84 -18.41
CA GLY A 1029 -40.42 14.29 -18.50
C GLY A 1029 -39.31 15.07 -17.77
N GLU A 1030 -38.93 14.63 -16.57
CA GLU A 1030 -37.84 15.23 -15.81
C GLU A 1030 -36.48 15.01 -16.50
N LYS A 1031 -36.26 13.83 -17.08
CA LYS A 1031 -35.05 13.51 -17.85
C LYS A 1031 -34.90 14.45 -19.06
N GLN A 1032 -35.97 14.65 -19.83
CA GLN A 1032 -35.96 15.61 -20.94
C GLN A 1032 -35.67 17.04 -20.45
N GLN A 1033 -36.18 17.41 -19.26
CA GLN A 1033 -35.88 18.70 -18.67
C GLN A 1033 -34.38 18.85 -18.35
N VAL A 1034 -33.74 17.86 -17.70
CA VAL A 1034 -32.29 17.89 -17.46
C VAL A 1034 -31.52 18.03 -18.77
N LEU A 1035 -31.89 17.28 -19.81
CA LEU A 1035 -31.20 17.32 -21.10
C LEU A 1035 -31.28 18.70 -21.76
N ASN A 1036 -32.43 19.37 -21.69
CA ASN A 1036 -32.70 20.64 -22.35
C ASN A 1036 -32.22 21.87 -21.55
N THR A 1037 -32.45 21.90 -20.24
CA THR A 1037 -32.18 23.08 -19.40
C THR A 1037 -31.01 22.89 -18.43
N GLY A 1038 -30.55 21.65 -18.24
CA GLY A 1038 -29.51 21.30 -17.27
C GLY A 1038 -30.01 21.13 -15.83
N ARG A 1039 -31.29 21.36 -15.56
CA ARG A 1039 -31.90 21.26 -14.22
C ARG A 1039 -33.35 20.77 -14.28
N VAL A 1040 -33.86 20.21 -13.19
CA VAL A 1040 -35.29 19.86 -13.05
C VAL A 1040 -36.00 20.88 -12.17
N GLN A 1041 -37.15 21.37 -12.61
CA GLN A 1041 -37.94 22.32 -11.82
C GLN A 1041 -38.42 21.67 -10.51
N GLY A 1042 -38.25 22.39 -9.39
CA GLY A 1042 -38.62 21.90 -8.06
C GLY A 1042 -37.56 21.03 -7.36
N TYR A 1043 -36.46 20.71 -8.04
CA TYR A 1043 -35.31 20.01 -7.46
C TYR A 1043 -34.13 20.97 -7.22
N ASP A 1044 -33.45 20.78 -6.09
CA ASP A 1044 -32.14 21.40 -5.83
C ASP A 1044 -31.15 20.38 -5.26
N GLY A 1045 -29.86 20.73 -5.27
CA GLY A 1045 -28.79 19.91 -4.73
C GLY A 1045 -28.55 20.20 -3.25
N TYR A 1046 -28.58 19.15 -2.42
CA TYR A 1046 -28.31 19.23 -0.98
C TYR A 1046 -27.16 18.30 -0.60
N PHE A 1047 -26.43 18.68 0.45
CA PHE A 1047 -25.33 17.85 0.96
C PHE A 1047 -25.86 16.60 1.68
N VAL A 1048 -25.21 15.46 1.45
CA VAL A 1048 -25.48 14.22 2.19
C VAL A 1048 -24.72 14.21 3.50
N ILE A 1049 -23.41 14.44 3.45
CA ILE A 1049 -22.57 14.68 4.63
C ILE A 1049 -22.63 16.18 4.97
N SER A 1050 -22.95 16.50 6.23
CA SER A 1050 -23.02 17.87 6.74
C SER A 1050 -21.71 18.62 6.52
N VAL A 1051 -21.80 19.74 5.80
CA VAL A 1051 -20.66 20.65 5.53
C VAL A 1051 -20.34 21.56 6.71
N GLU A 1052 -21.24 21.68 7.68
CA GLU A 1052 -20.94 22.35 8.95
C GLU A 1052 -19.89 21.59 9.75
N GLN A 1053 -19.95 20.26 9.73
CA GLN A 1053 -18.95 19.37 10.34
C GLN A 1053 -17.74 19.13 9.42
N TYR A 1054 -17.97 19.08 8.11
CA TYR A 1054 -16.97 18.76 7.10
C TYR A 1054 -16.89 19.84 6.00
N PRO A 1055 -16.37 21.04 6.32
CA PRO A 1055 -16.33 22.18 5.38
C PRO A 1055 -15.45 21.93 4.14
N GLU A 1056 -14.45 21.08 4.27
CA GLU A 1056 -13.63 20.54 3.18
C GLU A 1056 -14.42 19.82 2.07
N LEU A 1057 -15.64 19.35 2.34
CA LEU A 1057 -16.52 18.70 1.34
C LEU A 1057 -17.48 19.70 0.65
N SER A 1058 -17.42 20.99 0.98
CA SER A 1058 -18.38 21.97 0.47
C SER A 1058 -18.33 22.20 -1.03
N ASP A 1059 -17.22 21.88 -1.70
CA ASP A 1059 -17.11 21.94 -3.17
C ASP A 1059 -17.26 20.56 -3.84
N SER A 1060 -17.62 19.52 -3.08
CA SER A 1060 -17.73 18.14 -3.59
C SER A 1060 -19.04 17.90 -4.32
N ALA A 1061 -18.99 17.75 -5.64
CA ALA A 1061 -20.16 17.33 -6.42
C ALA A 1061 -20.66 15.92 -6.02
N ASN A 1062 -19.76 15.03 -5.58
CA ASN A 1062 -20.12 13.67 -5.15
C ASN A 1062 -20.78 13.62 -3.76
N ASN A 1063 -20.82 14.75 -3.03
CA ASN A 1063 -21.56 14.87 -1.77
C ASN A 1063 -22.96 15.50 -1.99
N ILE A 1064 -23.38 15.72 -3.24
CA ILE A 1064 -24.67 16.33 -3.58
C ILE A 1064 -25.70 15.25 -3.92
N HIS A 1065 -26.89 15.38 -3.33
CA HIS A 1065 -28.08 14.60 -3.67
C HIS A 1065 -29.22 15.54 -4.11
N PHE A 1066 -29.90 15.20 -5.21
CA PHE A 1066 -31.00 16.02 -5.73
C PHE A 1066 -32.32 15.69 -5.04
N MET A 1067 -32.94 16.68 -4.40
CA MET A 1067 -34.20 16.51 -3.68
C MET A 1067 -35.19 17.66 -3.92
N ARG A 1068 -36.48 17.37 -3.70
CA ARG A 1068 -37.52 18.41 -3.64
C ARG A 1068 -37.59 18.99 -2.23
N GLN A 1069 -38.03 20.24 -2.09
CA GLN A 1069 -38.22 20.86 -0.76
C GLN A 1069 -39.17 20.06 0.15
N SER A 1070 -40.18 19.39 -0.42
CA SER A 1070 -41.11 18.53 0.33
C SER A 1070 -40.46 17.27 0.92
N GLU A 1071 -39.28 16.88 0.46
CA GLU A 1071 -38.55 15.68 0.91
C GLU A 1071 -37.62 15.98 2.10
N MET A 1072 -37.32 17.25 2.37
CA MET A 1072 -36.41 17.66 3.45
C MET A 1072 -36.86 17.25 4.85
N GLY A 1073 -38.17 17.21 5.11
CA GLY A 1073 -38.73 16.93 6.45
C GLY A 1073 -38.79 15.44 6.84
N ARG A 1074 -38.26 14.53 6.01
CA ARG A 1074 -38.32 13.06 6.22
C ARG A 1074 -36.95 12.43 6.54
N ARG A 1075 -35.89 13.23 6.74
CA ARG A 1075 -34.53 12.76 6.99
C ARG A 1075 -34.10 12.91 8.44
#